data_AF-A0A6N9C2I5-F1
#
_entry.id   AF-A0A6N9C2I5-F1
#
_cell.length_a   1.000
_cell.length_b   1.000
_cell.length_c   1.000
_cell.angle_alpha   90.00
_cell.angle_beta   90.00
_cell.angle_gamma   90.00
#
_symmetry.space_group_name_H-M   'P 1'
#
loop_
_entity.id
_entity.type
_entity.pdbx_description
1 polymer ?
#
loop_
_entity_poly.entity_id
_entity_poly.type
_entity_poly.pdbx_seq_one_letter_code
_entity_poly.pdbx_strand_id
1 'polypeptide(L)'
;LSPLAGLTCLKELYLAVEEISDISPLAGLTGLTRLALHGNDISDISALAGLTKLKWLNLHGNNISDISVLAGLTKLEWLDASINQISDVSPILGLTNLTWLSVARNQIADFAPLQGLREKITLIWLGNPAISKEGGPKIEGPWLWVVFPDAASDFDNGTDLLSKASDGTVTEAEIATHGATESKSVGEVVWNSHNLPPTGDNNINDTLKPSYGSVIYGTVSLYSPREQKTTMYVGNNDGLKVWVNGALIYKRFGDFGAVGDYNDFVPVTLKQGKNVLLVAVLTRRQTSAFFGFEPGTDYTVSMGVGYTFSKTPIHTGDTFTLDIRAENVFDLAGWQFDIAFDKNALEAINVSEGDFLKQNGASTFFQGGSIDNAAGKIGGLNAARLAAQGATGTGSLLQVSFKAKSGGETKLTLQNFQFGSVAGDSIPAGPHEITITVEGRLATGDVNRDGQVSILDLILVSQQLGKRVAAGSPVDVNGDGVVSILDLITVSGQIGSTTASAAPPNSPAPLSGREGRVDAATVAAWIAQARMEDDGSHLFKRGIENLERLLAALIPEETALLANYPNPFNPETWIPYQLAEPAEVTLTIYDINGQLIRRLAVGHQAAGMYRSRDRAVYWDGRNQLGESVTSGLYFYTLTAGDFTATRRMLILK
;
A
#
# COMPACT_ATOMS: atom_id res chain seq x y z
N LEU A 1 5.57 41.59 -55.83
CA LEU A 1 6.82 41.85 -55.06
C LEU A 1 7.93 42.60 -55.83
N SER A 2 7.69 43.08 -57.06
CA SER A 2 8.72 43.64 -57.95
C SER A 2 9.60 44.78 -57.38
N PRO A 3 9.08 45.72 -56.56
CA PRO A 3 9.92 46.76 -55.96
C PRO A 3 11.03 46.24 -55.04
N LEU A 4 10.91 45.01 -54.53
CA LEU A 4 11.90 44.42 -53.63
C LEU A 4 13.15 43.91 -54.36
N ALA A 5 13.09 43.65 -55.67
CA ALA A 5 14.15 42.97 -56.42
C ALA A 5 15.51 43.69 -56.36
N GLY A 6 15.52 45.01 -56.18
CA GLY A 6 16.75 45.81 -56.08
C GLY A 6 17.40 45.83 -54.69
N LEU A 7 16.73 45.31 -53.65
CA LEU A 7 17.15 45.42 -52.25
C LEU A 7 18.16 44.33 -51.85
N THR A 8 19.22 44.16 -52.64
CA THR A 8 20.18 43.04 -52.57
C THR A 8 20.94 42.90 -51.23
N CYS A 9 20.92 43.93 -50.39
CA CYS A 9 21.53 43.91 -49.05
C CYS A 9 20.62 43.32 -47.95
N LEU A 10 19.35 43.01 -48.24
CA LEU A 10 18.41 42.44 -47.27
C LEU A 10 18.92 41.15 -46.66
N LYS A 11 18.72 41.02 -45.34
CA LYS A 11 19.09 39.84 -44.54
C LYS A 11 17.89 39.07 -44.02
N GLU A 12 16.82 39.79 -43.72
CA GLU A 12 15.58 39.21 -43.22
C GLU A 12 14.41 39.81 -43.96
N LEU A 13 13.44 38.97 -44.29
CA LEU A 13 12.22 39.38 -44.97
C LEU A 13 11.05 38.54 -44.44
N TYR A 14 9.99 39.21 -44.00
CA TYR A 14 8.80 38.58 -43.46
C TYR A 14 7.59 39.04 -44.28
N LEU A 15 6.95 38.10 -44.97
CA LEU A 15 5.79 38.32 -45.83
C LEU A 15 4.77 37.21 -45.52
N ALA A 16 3.86 37.46 -44.59
CA ALA A 16 2.88 36.47 -44.15
C ALA A 16 1.46 37.00 -44.34
N VAL A 17 0.55 36.15 -44.83
CA VAL A 17 -0.89 36.45 -44.94
C VAL A 17 -1.18 37.62 -45.90
N GLU A 18 -0.66 37.55 -47.13
CA GLU A 18 -0.75 38.63 -48.14
C GLU A 18 -1.20 38.12 -49.53
N GLU A 19 -1.83 36.94 -49.61
CA GLU A 19 -2.28 36.29 -50.88
C GLU A 19 -1.17 36.25 -51.96
N ILE A 20 0.09 36.16 -51.54
CA ILE A 20 1.23 36.18 -52.46
C ILE A 20 1.32 34.83 -53.18
N SER A 21 1.32 34.84 -54.51
CA SER A 21 1.56 33.66 -55.34
C SER A 21 2.87 33.72 -56.11
N ASP A 22 3.31 34.91 -56.53
CA ASP A 22 4.55 35.13 -57.28
C ASP A 22 5.68 35.70 -56.41
N ILE A 23 6.68 34.86 -56.15
CA ILE A 23 7.92 35.21 -55.44
C ILE A 23 9.14 35.35 -56.36
N SER A 24 8.97 35.32 -57.69
CA SER A 24 10.06 35.51 -58.64
C SER A 24 10.91 36.77 -58.41
N PRO A 25 10.36 37.90 -57.91
CA PRO A 25 11.18 39.08 -57.60
C PRO A 25 12.21 38.88 -56.48
N LEU A 26 12.10 37.80 -55.69
CA LEU A 26 13.03 37.52 -54.59
C LEU A 26 14.33 36.84 -55.05
N ALA A 27 14.39 36.32 -56.29
CA ALA A 27 15.51 35.50 -56.76
C ALA A 27 16.89 36.18 -56.67
N GLY A 28 16.93 37.52 -56.79
CA GLY A 28 18.15 38.32 -56.70
C GLY A 28 18.62 38.60 -55.26
N LEU A 29 17.83 38.30 -54.24
CA LEU A 29 18.08 38.65 -52.83
C LEU A 29 19.01 37.65 -52.12
N THR A 30 20.10 37.27 -52.78
CA THR A 30 21.08 36.26 -52.35
C THR A 30 21.76 36.54 -50.99
N GLY A 31 21.55 37.73 -50.44
CA GLY A 31 21.99 38.13 -49.10
C GLY A 31 21.14 37.60 -47.95
N LEU A 32 19.92 37.10 -48.21
CA LEU A 32 18.95 36.69 -47.21
C LEU A 32 19.45 35.50 -46.36
N THR A 33 19.21 35.62 -45.06
CA THR A 33 19.50 34.62 -44.03
C THR A 33 18.23 34.14 -43.32
N ARG A 34 17.17 34.95 -43.29
CA ARG A 34 15.85 34.56 -42.74
C ARG A 34 14.74 34.99 -43.70
N LEU A 35 13.81 34.08 -43.97
CA LEU A 35 12.68 34.35 -44.86
C LEU A 35 11.40 33.71 -44.32
N ALA A 36 10.37 34.50 -44.08
CA ALA A 36 9.02 34.02 -43.75
C ALA A 36 8.06 34.31 -44.90
N LEU A 37 7.38 33.26 -45.38
CA LEU A 37 6.42 33.27 -46.48
C LEU A 37 5.13 32.51 -46.10
N HIS A 38 4.84 32.37 -44.81
CA HIS A 38 3.74 31.52 -44.34
C HIS A 38 2.35 32.11 -44.61
N GLY A 39 1.36 31.25 -44.84
CA GLY A 39 -0.03 31.63 -45.04
C GLY A 39 -0.27 32.42 -46.33
N ASN A 40 0.30 31.97 -47.45
CA ASN A 40 0.13 32.58 -48.78
C ASN A 40 -0.34 31.53 -49.80
N ASP A 41 -0.40 31.91 -51.08
CA ASP A 41 -0.84 31.05 -52.18
C ASP A 41 0.33 30.58 -53.07
N ILE A 42 1.52 30.39 -52.46
CA ILE A 42 2.74 30.03 -53.20
C ILE A 42 2.69 28.56 -53.59
N SER A 43 2.98 28.24 -54.85
CA SER A 43 3.16 26.88 -55.35
C SER A 43 4.53 26.65 -56.00
N ASP A 44 5.09 27.68 -56.64
CA ASP A 44 6.43 27.68 -57.23
C ASP A 44 7.43 28.39 -56.32
N ILE A 45 8.43 27.64 -55.85
CA ILE A 45 9.53 28.15 -55.04
C ILE A 45 10.88 28.20 -55.77
N SER A 46 10.88 28.12 -57.10
CA SER A 46 12.08 28.17 -57.95
C SER A 46 12.97 29.40 -57.69
N ALA A 47 12.36 30.53 -57.34
CA ALA A 47 13.04 31.76 -56.98
C ALA A 47 14.01 31.61 -55.78
N LEU A 48 13.83 30.59 -54.92
CA LEU A 48 14.66 30.37 -53.74
C LEU A 48 16.01 29.71 -54.05
N ALA A 49 16.22 29.14 -55.25
CA ALA A 49 17.39 28.33 -55.59
C ALA A 49 18.73 29.04 -55.36
N GLY A 50 18.79 30.36 -55.57
CA GLY A 50 19.99 31.18 -55.37
C GLY A 50 20.23 31.63 -53.92
N LEU A 51 19.27 31.44 -53.01
CA LEU A 51 19.30 31.99 -51.65
C LEU A 51 20.07 31.08 -50.67
N THR A 52 21.24 30.63 -51.09
CA THR A 52 22.10 29.63 -50.40
C THR A 52 22.60 30.04 -49.00
N LYS A 53 22.37 31.30 -48.60
CA LYS A 53 22.71 31.82 -47.26
C LYS A 53 21.56 31.68 -46.26
N LEU A 54 20.39 31.21 -46.67
CA LEU A 54 19.25 31.00 -45.79
C LEU A 54 19.60 30.02 -44.66
N LYS A 55 19.27 30.44 -43.44
CA LYS A 55 19.36 29.64 -42.21
C LYS A 55 17.99 29.31 -41.63
N TRP A 56 17.02 30.20 -41.84
CA TRP A 56 15.66 30.06 -41.34
C TRP A 56 14.68 30.32 -42.47
N LEU A 57 13.79 29.35 -42.72
CA LEU A 57 12.81 29.43 -43.79
C LEU A 57 11.44 28.93 -43.30
N ASN A 58 10.42 29.76 -43.43
CA ASN A 58 9.04 29.40 -43.13
C ASN A 58 8.16 29.50 -44.38
N LEU A 59 7.66 28.34 -44.82
CA LEU A 59 6.78 28.11 -45.97
C LEU A 59 5.43 27.52 -45.53
N HIS A 60 5.14 27.53 -44.22
CA HIS A 60 3.91 26.96 -43.66
C HIS A 60 2.65 27.50 -44.34
N GLY A 61 1.67 26.63 -44.62
CA GLY A 61 0.36 27.07 -45.12
C GLY A 61 0.45 27.70 -46.51
N ASN A 62 0.90 26.92 -47.48
CA ASN A 62 0.99 27.28 -48.90
C ASN A 62 0.49 26.10 -49.77
N ASN A 63 0.67 26.21 -51.10
CA ASN A 63 0.26 25.20 -52.09
C ASN A 63 1.47 24.50 -52.74
N ILE A 64 2.56 24.32 -52.00
CA ILE A 64 3.84 23.79 -52.52
C ILE A 64 3.79 22.26 -52.58
N SER A 65 4.20 21.70 -53.71
CA SER A 65 4.36 20.24 -53.90
C SER A 65 5.79 19.83 -54.24
N ASP A 66 6.53 20.65 -54.99
CA ASP A 66 7.93 20.43 -55.36
C ASP A 66 8.87 21.25 -54.46
N ILE A 67 9.68 20.55 -53.68
CA ILE A 67 10.71 21.13 -52.81
C ILE A 67 12.14 20.84 -53.27
N SER A 68 12.33 20.42 -54.52
CA SER A 68 13.65 20.07 -55.08
C SER A 68 14.68 21.19 -54.92
N VAL A 69 14.23 22.45 -54.99
CA VAL A 69 15.10 23.62 -54.81
C VAL A 69 15.73 23.73 -53.43
N LEU A 70 15.14 23.11 -52.41
CA LEU A 70 15.67 23.16 -51.05
C LEU A 70 16.98 22.37 -50.91
N ALA A 71 17.26 21.40 -51.78
CA ALA A 71 18.48 20.59 -51.73
C ALA A 71 19.78 21.42 -51.75
N GLY A 72 19.76 22.59 -52.41
CA GLY A 72 20.89 23.51 -52.46
C GLY A 72 21.06 24.40 -51.22
N LEU A 73 20.07 24.48 -50.34
CA LEU A 73 20.03 25.40 -49.20
C LEU A 73 20.68 24.80 -47.94
N THR A 74 21.89 24.26 -48.11
CA THR A 74 22.64 23.49 -47.09
C THR A 74 22.98 24.24 -45.79
N LYS A 75 22.71 25.55 -45.73
CA LYS A 75 22.87 26.39 -44.53
C LYS A 75 21.60 26.46 -43.67
N LEU A 76 20.50 25.84 -44.08
CA LEU A 76 19.26 25.80 -43.30
C LEU A 76 19.49 25.08 -41.96
N GLU A 77 19.09 25.77 -40.90
CA GLU A 77 19.08 25.31 -39.50
C GLU A 77 17.62 25.06 -39.04
N TRP A 78 16.66 25.81 -39.61
CA TRP A 78 15.24 25.71 -39.28
C TRP A 78 14.38 25.81 -40.55
N LEU A 79 13.49 24.83 -40.76
CA LEU A 79 12.57 24.77 -41.89
C LEU A 79 11.17 24.38 -41.45
N ASP A 80 10.18 25.24 -41.72
CA ASP A 80 8.76 24.88 -41.66
C ASP A 80 8.17 24.86 -43.06
N ALA A 81 7.76 23.68 -43.50
CA ALA A 81 7.05 23.42 -44.75
C ALA A 81 5.73 22.68 -44.49
N SER A 82 5.16 22.84 -43.30
CA SER A 82 3.89 22.19 -42.94
C SER A 82 2.68 22.83 -43.64
N ILE A 83 1.57 22.10 -43.73
CA ILE A 83 0.34 22.51 -44.42
C ILE A 83 0.65 22.92 -45.87
N ASN A 84 1.08 21.93 -46.65
CA ASN A 84 1.40 22.04 -48.07
C ASN A 84 0.94 20.76 -48.79
N GLN A 85 1.43 20.51 -50.01
CA GLN A 85 1.08 19.36 -50.85
C GLN A 85 2.32 18.50 -51.19
N ILE A 86 3.33 18.51 -50.34
CA ILE A 86 4.61 17.82 -50.54
C ILE A 86 4.41 16.31 -50.44
N SER A 87 4.97 15.53 -51.37
CA SER A 87 4.94 14.06 -51.32
C SER A 87 6.35 13.44 -51.25
N ASP A 88 7.36 14.14 -51.76
CA ASP A 88 8.76 13.70 -51.73
C ASP A 88 9.61 14.59 -50.81
N VAL A 89 10.24 13.96 -49.82
CA VAL A 89 11.16 14.60 -48.87
C VAL A 89 12.63 14.23 -49.12
N SER A 90 12.94 13.53 -50.20
CA SER A 90 14.32 13.27 -50.61
C SER A 90 15.19 14.53 -50.75
N PRO A 91 14.67 15.70 -51.21
CA PRO A 91 15.51 16.90 -51.37
C PRO A 91 16.09 17.45 -50.06
N ILE A 92 15.48 17.16 -48.91
CA ILE A 92 15.93 17.70 -47.61
C ILE A 92 16.96 16.80 -46.92
N LEU A 93 17.25 15.60 -47.45
CA LEU A 93 18.22 14.65 -46.86
C LEU A 93 19.63 15.25 -46.70
N GLY A 94 20.04 16.12 -47.61
CA GLY A 94 21.35 16.78 -47.60
C GLY A 94 21.47 17.98 -46.65
N LEU A 95 20.40 18.37 -45.96
CA LEU A 95 20.36 19.55 -45.09
C LEU A 95 20.91 19.25 -43.68
N THR A 96 22.20 18.91 -43.61
CA THR A 96 22.84 18.39 -42.39
C THR A 96 22.95 19.39 -41.23
N ASN A 97 22.66 20.67 -41.47
CA ASN A 97 22.67 21.71 -40.43
C ASN A 97 21.30 21.91 -39.77
N LEU A 98 20.23 21.24 -40.26
CA LEU A 98 18.91 21.33 -39.65
C LEU A 98 18.98 20.88 -38.20
N THR A 99 18.33 21.64 -37.34
CA THR A 99 18.05 21.28 -35.94
C THR A 99 16.55 21.13 -35.71
N TRP A 100 15.72 21.73 -36.58
CA TRP A 100 14.26 21.69 -36.50
C TRP A 100 13.65 21.65 -37.91
N LEU A 101 12.71 20.72 -38.11
CA LEU A 101 12.00 20.52 -39.36
C LEU A 101 10.52 20.24 -39.11
N SER A 102 9.63 20.96 -39.80
CA SER A 102 8.22 20.62 -39.88
C SER A 102 7.79 20.38 -41.32
N VAL A 103 7.24 19.20 -41.58
CA VAL A 103 6.61 18.76 -42.83
C VAL A 103 5.21 18.19 -42.57
N ALA A 104 4.61 18.52 -41.43
CA ALA A 104 3.28 18.06 -41.06
C ALA A 104 2.20 18.50 -42.07
N ARG A 105 1.14 17.70 -42.19
CA ARG A 105 -0.05 17.96 -43.01
C ARG A 105 0.33 18.20 -44.47
N ASN A 106 1.03 17.22 -45.03
CA ASN A 106 1.43 17.12 -46.43
C ASN A 106 0.89 15.79 -47.02
N GLN A 107 1.41 15.36 -48.17
CA GLN A 107 1.03 14.15 -48.89
C GLN A 107 2.16 13.10 -48.89
N ILE A 108 3.02 13.11 -47.88
CA ILE A 108 4.19 12.23 -47.80
C ILE A 108 3.76 10.81 -47.45
N ALA A 109 4.11 9.86 -48.29
CA ALA A 109 3.81 8.43 -48.11
C ALA A 109 5.03 7.59 -47.67
N ASP A 110 6.24 8.17 -47.75
CA ASP A 110 7.49 7.52 -47.34
C ASP A 110 8.42 8.53 -46.65
N PHE A 111 8.85 8.20 -45.44
CA PHE A 111 9.81 8.98 -44.66
C PHE A 111 11.19 8.33 -44.53
N ALA A 112 11.43 7.19 -45.19
CA ALA A 112 12.75 6.55 -45.22
C ALA A 112 13.88 7.53 -45.60
N PRO A 113 13.70 8.52 -46.51
CA PRO A 113 14.75 9.49 -46.79
C PRO A 113 15.19 10.32 -45.57
N LEU A 114 14.35 10.48 -44.55
CA LEU A 114 14.68 11.27 -43.35
C LEU A 114 15.26 10.42 -42.21
N GLN A 115 15.48 9.12 -42.44
CA GLN A 115 15.92 8.19 -41.41
C GLN A 115 17.22 8.61 -40.70
N GLY A 116 18.18 9.19 -41.44
CA GLY A 116 19.44 9.66 -40.86
C GLY A 116 19.35 11.02 -40.16
N LEU A 117 18.33 11.82 -40.49
CA LEU A 117 18.10 13.14 -39.91
C LEU A 117 17.27 13.07 -38.63
N ARG A 118 16.28 12.16 -38.57
CA ARG A 118 15.35 12.01 -37.43
C ARG A 118 16.06 11.77 -36.09
N GLU A 119 17.28 11.24 -36.11
CA GLU A 119 18.06 10.97 -34.90
C GLU A 119 18.76 12.22 -34.34
N LYS A 120 18.76 13.34 -35.07
CA LYS A 120 19.55 14.54 -34.77
C LYS A 120 18.73 15.82 -34.64
N ILE A 121 17.47 15.79 -35.06
CA ILE A 121 16.63 16.99 -35.20
C ILE A 121 15.28 16.81 -34.50
N THR A 122 14.65 17.93 -34.15
CA THR A 122 13.21 17.95 -33.87
C THR A 122 12.46 17.86 -35.20
N LEU A 123 11.67 16.79 -35.40
CA LEU A 123 10.89 16.54 -36.61
C LEU A 123 9.39 16.54 -36.30
N ILE A 124 8.62 17.39 -37.00
CA ILE A 124 7.16 17.46 -36.93
C ILE A 124 6.58 17.06 -38.29
N TRP A 125 5.89 15.93 -38.36
CA TRP A 125 5.50 15.30 -39.63
C TRP A 125 4.07 14.74 -39.64
N LEU A 126 3.28 15.00 -38.59
CA LEU A 126 1.92 14.49 -38.42
C LEU A 126 0.98 14.89 -39.55
N GLY A 127 -0.07 14.09 -39.81
CA GLY A 127 -1.08 14.40 -40.83
C GLY A 127 -0.62 14.12 -42.27
N ASN A 128 0.43 13.31 -42.43
CA ASN A 128 0.87 12.75 -43.70
C ASN A 128 0.34 11.32 -43.89
N PRO A 129 0.04 10.87 -45.12
CA PRO A 129 -0.42 9.50 -45.41
C PRO A 129 0.48 8.37 -44.89
N ALA A 130 1.82 8.58 -44.85
CA ALA A 130 2.78 7.60 -44.33
C ALA A 130 2.61 7.31 -42.84
N ILE A 131 2.05 8.26 -42.10
CA ILE A 131 1.81 8.15 -40.67
C ILE A 131 0.33 7.83 -40.54
N SER A 132 0.00 6.54 -40.40
CA SER A 132 -1.36 6.14 -40.06
C SER A 132 -1.80 6.93 -38.82
N LYS A 133 -3.06 7.39 -38.81
CA LYS A 133 -3.68 8.09 -37.67
C LYS A 133 -3.58 7.32 -36.35
N GLU A 134 -3.29 6.03 -36.45
CA GLU A 134 -3.07 5.10 -35.36
C GLU A 134 -1.61 4.68 -35.49
N GLY A 135 -0.78 5.02 -34.51
CA GLY A 135 0.49 4.30 -34.37
C GLY A 135 0.22 2.81 -34.13
N GLY A 136 1.26 2.00 -33.91
CA GLY A 136 1.02 0.59 -33.59
C GLY A 136 0.25 0.42 -32.26
N PRO A 137 -0.10 -0.83 -31.91
CA PRO A 137 -0.91 -1.14 -30.75
C PRO A 137 -0.38 -0.46 -29.49
N LYS A 138 -1.28 0.17 -28.74
CA LYS A 138 -0.95 0.77 -27.45
C LYS A 138 -0.58 -0.33 -26.47
N ILE A 139 0.38 -0.03 -25.62
CA ILE A 139 0.76 -0.87 -24.49
C ILE A 139 -0.32 -0.67 -23.42
N GLU A 140 -1.33 -1.54 -23.40
CA GLU A 140 -2.43 -1.48 -22.45
C GLU A 140 -1.99 -1.79 -21.01
N GLY A 141 -0.88 -2.52 -20.84
CA GLY A 141 -0.34 -2.90 -19.56
C GLY A 141 -0.38 -4.41 -19.32
N PRO A 142 -0.28 -4.85 -18.07
CA PRO A 142 -0.35 -4.03 -16.85
C PRO A 142 0.87 -3.15 -16.63
N TRP A 143 0.59 -1.93 -16.16
CA TRP A 143 1.59 -0.94 -15.77
C TRP A 143 1.55 -0.75 -14.27
N LEU A 144 2.70 -0.52 -13.66
CA LEU A 144 2.77 0.02 -12.29
C LEU A 144 2.86 1.54 -12.37
N TRP A 145 1.94 2.22 -11.69
CA TRP A 145 1.84 3.67 -11.67
C TRP A 145 2.05 4.24 -10.27
N VAL A 146 2.61 5.43 -10.20
CA VAL A 146 2.66 6.26 -9.00
C VAL A 146 2.43 7.73 -9.37
N VAL A 147 1.65 8.44 -8.55
CA VAL A 147 1.22 9.82 -8.80
C VAL A 147 1.85 10.76 -7.78
N PHE A 148 2.57 11.76 -8.26
CA PHE A 148 3.14 12.85 -7.46
C PHE A 148 2.27 14.10 -7.63
N PRO A 149 1.45 14.48 -6.65
CA PRO A 149 0.65 15.70 -6.73
C PRO A 149 1.54 16.94 -6.68
N ASP A 150 1.10 18.02 -7.33
CA ASP A 150 1.72 19.35 -7.28
C ASP A 150 3.22 19.40 -7.67
N ALA A 151 3.66 18.49 -8.54
CA ALA A 151 5.06 18.28 -8.90
C ALA A 151 5.49 18.89 -10.25
N ALA A 152 4.63 19.69 -10.88
CA ALA A 152 4.85 20.26 -12.21
C ALA A 152 6.14 21.08 -12.35
N SER A 153 6.40 21.98 -11.39
CA SER A 153 7.57 22.87 -11.43
C SER A 153 8.88 22.10 -11.28
N ASP A 154 8.92 21.12 -10.38
CA ASP A 154 10.05 20.24 -10.18
C ASP A 154 10.35 19.45 -11.46
N PHE A 155 9.30 18.92 -12.11
CA PHE A 155 9.45 18.19 -13.37
C PHE A 155 10.00 19.06 -14.50
N ASP A 156 9.46 20.28 -14.68
CA ASP A 156 9.94 21.21 -15.71
C ASP A 156 11.40 21.62 -15.47
N ASN A 157 11.85 21.65 -14.22
CA ASN A 157 13.25 21.88 -13.84
C ASN A 157 14.15 20.64 -14.04
N GLY A 158 13.59 19.51 -14.49
CA GLY A 158 14.32 18.26 -14.70
C GLY A 158 14.67 17.52 -13.40
N THR A 159 13.96 17.78 -12.32
CA THR A 159 14.16 17.09 -11.02
C THR A 159 13.83 15.61 -11.14
N ASP A 160 14.65 14.76 -10.51
CA ASP A 160 14.31 13.36 -10.26
C ASP A 160 13.34 13.29 -9.08
N LEU A 161 12.04 13.14 -9.38
CA LEU A 161 10.98 13.17 -8.38
C LEU A 161 10.97 11.93 -7.49
N LEU A 162 11.39 10.77 -8.03
CA LEU A 162 11.51 9.55 -7.26
C LEU A 162 12.62 9.73 -6.21
N SER A 163 13.76 10.28 -6.63
CA SER A 163 14.87 10.59 -5.74
C SER A 163 14.51 11.64 -4.71
N LYS A 164 13.79 12.69 -5.12
CA LYS A 164 13.37 13.76 -4.19
C LYS A 164 12.43 13.23 -3.10
N ALA A 165 11.44 12.41 -3.47
CA ALA A 165 10.46 11.91 -2.52
C ALA A 165 11.00 10.81 -1.59
N SER A 166 12.05 10.10 -2.01
CA SER A 166 12.65 8.99 -1.26
C SER A 166 13.96 9.37 -0.56
N ASP A 167 14.29 10.66 -0.48
CA ASP A 167 15.56 11.17 0.06
C ASP A 167 16.80 10.52 -0.59
N GLY A 168 16.71 10.22 -1.89
CA GLY A 168 17.79 9.66 -2.70
C GLY A 168 17.90 8.13 -2.69
N THR A 169 16.98 7.42 -2.05
CA THR A 169 17.03 5.95 -1.96
C THR A 169 16.43 5.21 -3.17
N VAL A 170 15.61 5.89 -3.97
CA VAL A 170 15.03 5.39 -5.22
C VAL A 170 15.13 6.48 -6.28
N THR A 171 15.75 6.19 -7.42
CA THR A 171 15.94 7.14 -8.53
C THR A 171 15.19 6.72 -9.79
N GLU A 172 15.00 7.66 -10.72
CA GLU A 172 14.49 7.40 -12.08
C GLU A 172 15.33 6.35 -12.80
N ALA A 173 16.66 6.43 -12.68
CA ALA A 173 17.58 5.49 -13.30
C ALA A 173 17.43 4.07 -12.74
N GLU A 174 17.25 3.93 -11.42
CA GLU A 174 17.06 2.62 -10.78
C GLU A 174 15.75 1.97 -11.21
N ILE A 175 14.64 2.71 -11.19
CA ILE A 175 13.34 2.19 -11.65
C ILE A 175 13.36 1.92 -13.15
N ALA A 176 13.99 2.78 -13.96
CA ALA A 176 14.14 2.54 -15.40
C ALA A 176 14.99 1.30 -15.72
N THR A 177 15.88 0.88 -14.82
CA THR A 177 16.75 -0.29 -15.01
C THR A 177 16.07 -1.57 -14.54
N HIS A 178 15.40 -1.55 -13.39
CA HIS A 178 14.93 -2.77 -12.71
C HIS A 178 13.41 -2.95 -12.77
N GLY A 179 12.67 -1.87 -13.02
CA GLY A 179 11.23 -1.77 -12.81
C GLY A 179 10.88 -1.41 -11.37
N ALA A 180 9.59 -1.17 -11.11
CA ALA A 180 9.06 -0.98 -9.76
C ALA A 180 8.49 -2.29 -9.20
N THR A 181 8.12 -2.26 -7.92
CA THR A 181 7.41 -3.35 -7.24
C THR A 181 6.07 -2.82 -6.77
N GLU A 182 4.99 -3.53 -7.08
CA GLU A 182 3.65 -3.16 -6.63
C GLU A 182 3.59 -3.06 -5.09
N SER A 183 2.79 -2.11 -4.59
CA SER A 183 2.63 -1.80 -3.17
C SER A 183 3.90 -1.31 -2.45
N LYS A 184 5.03 -1.16 -3.14
CA LYS A 184 6.24 -0.53 -2.58
C LYS A 184 6.08 0.98 -2.58
N SER A 185 6.45 1.63 -1.48
CA SER A 185 6.42 3.09 -1.36
C SER A 185 7.68 3.76 -1.93
N VAL A 186 7.51 5.01 -2.35
CA VAL A 186 8.57 5.96 -2.70
C VAL A 186 8.21 7.27 -1.99
N GLY A 187 8.76 7.48 -0.79
CA GLY A 187 8.25 8.51 0.11
C GLY A 187 6.84 8.18 0.57
N GLU A 188 5.91 9.14 0.41
CA GLU A 188 4.51 8.99 0.82
C GLU A 188 3.60 8.36 -0.24
N VAL A 189 4.12 8.13 -1.46
CA VAL A 189 3.35 7.57 -2.58
C VAL A 189 3.69 6.10 -2.81
N VAL A 190 2.78 5.36 -3.43
CA VAL A 190 2.87 3.89 -3.59
C VAL A 190 2.62 3.50 -5.04
N TRP A 191 3.36 2.50 -5.53
CA TRP A 191 3.16 1.90 -6.85
C TRP A 191 1.92 1.00 -6.88
N ASN A 192 1.02 1.23 -7.84
CA ASN A 192 -0.21 0.44 -8.01
C ASN A 192 -0.39 -0.03 -9.45
N SER A 193 -0.92 -1.24 -9.65
CA SER A 193 -1.17 -1.78 -10.99
C SER A 193 -2.45 -1.24 -11.62
N HIS A 194 -2.33 -0.69 -12.83
CA HIS A 194 -3.47 -0.31 -13.66
C HIS A 194 -3.20 -0.52 -15.15
N ASN A 195 -4.26 -0.80 -15.92
CA ASN A 195 -4.21 -0.84 -17.37
C ASN A 195 -4.60 0.51 -17.97
N LEU A 196 -3.96 0.88 -19.07
CA LEU A 196 -4.40 1.98 -19.92
C LEU A 196 -5.40 1.46 -20.95
N PRO A 197 -6.55 2.13 -21.12
CA PRO A 197 -7.47 1.85 -22.22
C PRO A 197 -6.79 1.92 -23.60
N PRO A 198 -7.14 1.03 -24.55
CA PRO A 198 -6.63 1.09 -25.93
C PRO A 198 -7.15 2.30 -26.72
N THR A 199 -8.18 2.98 -26.22
CA THR A 199 -8.79 4.16 -26.87
C THR A 199 -9.16 5.21 -25.82
N GLY A 200 -9.16 6.48 -26.20
CA GLY A 200 -9.70 7.57 -25.37
C GLY A 200 -8.68 8.68 -25.07
N ASP A 201 -9.05 9.91 -25.40
CA ASP A 201 -8.20 11.11 -25.36
C ASP A 201 -7.80 11.57 -23.94
N ASN A 202 -8.31 10.92 -22.89
CA ASN A 202 -8.09 11.27 -21.48
C ASN A 202 -7.75 10.04 -20.61
N ASN A 203 -7.18 9.02 -21.24
CA ASN A 203 -7.00 7.68 -20.66
C ASN A 203 -6.26 7.64 -19.31
N ILE A 204 -5.23 8.46 -19.10
CA ILE A 204 -4.54 8.53 -17.80
C ILE A 204 -5.44 9.17 -16.74
N ASN A 205 -6.13 10.25 -17.06
CA ASN A 205 -6.97 10.93 -16.08
C ASN A 205 -8.17 10.07 -15.68
N ASP A 206 -8.73 9.29 -16.60
CA ASP A 206 -9.85 8.40 -16.33
C ASP A 206 -9.43 7.21 -15.45
N THR A 207 -8.23 6.66 -15.70
CA THR A 207 -7.69 5.51 -14.95
C THR A 207 -7.14 5.91 -13.57
N LEU A 208 -6.33 6.97 -13.50
CA LEU A 208 -5.55 7.31 -12.30
C LEU A 208 -6.10 8.51 -11.51
N LYS A 209 -6.99 9.31 -12.12
CA LYS A 209 -7.64 10.49 -11.50
C LYS A 209 -6.67 11.46 -10.78
N PRO A 210 -5.57 11.88 -11.43
CA PRO A 210 -4.60 12.80 -10.85
C PRO A 210 -5.19 14.22 -10.67
N SER A 211 -4.66 14.98 -9.72
CA SER A 211 -4.95 16.42 -9.61
C SER A 211 -4.18 17.24 -10.65
N TYR A 212 -4.65 18.46 -10.93
CA TYR A 212 -3.94 19.41 -11.79
C TYR A 212 -2.49 19.61 -11.31
N GLY A 213 -1.53 19.59 -12.23
CA GLY A 213 -0.11 19.78 -11.93
C GLY A 213 0.59 18.54 -11.37
N SER A 214 -0.07 17.38 -11.37
CA SER A 214 0.56 16.12 -10.98
C SER A 214 1.58 15.64 -12.01
N VAL A 215 2.55 14.86 -11.55
CA VAL A 215 3.45 14.08 -12.39
C VAL A 215 3.25 12.61 -12.10
N ILE A 216 3.13 11.81 -13.14
CA ILE A 216 2.77 10.41 -13.05
C ILE A 216 3.90 9.58 -13.63
N TYR A 217 4.47 8.70 -12.82
CA TYR A 217 5.42 7.70 -13.30
C TYR A 217 4.69 6.40 -13.60
N GLY A 218 5.02 5.78 -14.72
CA GLY A 218 4.53 4.47 -15.13
C GLY A 218 5.66 3.57 -15.56
N THR A 219 5.69 2.32 -15.08
CA THR A 219 6.67 1.34 -15.54
C THR A 219 6.03 0.03 -15.95
N VAL A 220 6.56 -0.56 -17.02
CA VAL A 220 6.11 -1.82 -17.61
C VAL A 220 7.31 -2.62 -18.08
N SER A 221 7.22 -3.95 -17.97
CA SER A 221 8.23 -4.86 -18.50
C SER A 221 7.76 -5.43 -19.83
N LEU A 222 8.60 -5.28 -20.85
CA LEU A 222 8.37 -5.74 -22.22
C LEU A 222 9.33 -6.90 -22.51
N TYR A 223 8.83 -8.00 -23.06
CA TYR A 223 9.68 -9.12 -23.45
C TYR A 223 9.76 -9.21 -24.96
N SER A 224 10.97 -9.10 -25.48
CA SER A 224 11.22 -9.19 -26.91
C SER A 224 11.88 -10.53 -27.25
N PRO A 225 11.37 -11.30 -28.24
CA PRO A 225 11.92 -12.62 -28.57
C PRO A 225 13.30 -12.54 -29.23
N ARG A 226 13.67 -11.35 -29.73
CA ARG A 226 14.95 -11.05 -30.37
C ARG A 226 15.32 -9.61 -30.13
N GLU A 227 16.61 -9.29 -30.26
CA GLU A 227 17.00 -7.89 -30.36
C GLU A 227 16.41 -7.29 -31.63
N GLN A 228 15.73 -6.16 -31.51
CA GLN A 228 15.12 -5.48 -32.64
C GLN A 228 15.19 -3.96 -32.48
N LYS A 229 15.54 -3.29 -33.59
CA LYS A 229 15.42 -1.84 -33.71
C LYS A 229 14.00 -1.52 -34.16
N THR A 230 13.37 -0.60 -33.46
CA THR A 230 12.00 -0.15 -33.74
C THR A 230 11.88 1.34 -33.40
N THR A 231 10.69 1.89 -33.62
CA THR A 231 10.33 3.24 -33.20
C THR A 231 9.25 3.14 -32.13
N MET A 232 9.51 3.72 -30.96
CA MET A 232 8.48 3.90 -29.93
C MET A 232 7.64 5.12 -30.30
N TYR A 233 6.33 4.97 -30.25
CA TYR A 233 5.36 6.03 -30.45
C TYR A 233 4.87 6.50 -29.09
N VAL A 234 5.00 7.80 -28.82
CA VAL A 234 4.59 8.39 -27.55
C VAL A 234 3.66 9.58 -27.79
N GLY A 235 2.54 9.60 -27.10
CA GLY A 235 1.54 10.66 -27.17
C GLY A 235 1.36 11.26 -25.79
N ASN A 236 1.51 12.58 -25.70
CA ASN A 236 1.17 13.36 -24.53
C ASN A 236 1.11 14.85 -24.91
N ASN A 237 0.14 15.59 -24.34
CA ASN A 237 -0.10 17.00 -24.65
C ASN A 237 0.72 17.97 -23.77
N ASP A 238 1.43 17.43 -22.78
CA ASP A 238 2.18 18.12 -21.75
C ASP A 238 3.66 17.64 -21.76
N GLY A 239 4.33 17.73 -20.61
CA GLY A 239 5.69 17.25 -20.42
C GLY A 239 5.78 15.73 -20.32
N LEU A 240 6.81 15.15 -20.97
CA LEU A 240 7.02 13.72 -21.04
C LEU A 240 8.52 13.38 -20.89
N LYS A 241 8.84 12.34 -20.12
CA LYS A 241 10.14 11.66 -20.13
C LYS A 241 9.94 10.17 -20.39
N VAL A 242 10.86 9.55 -21.11
CA VAL A 242 10.82 8.12 -21.46
C VAL A 242 12.20 7.51 -21.31
N TRP A 243 12.26 6.40 -20.58
CA TRP A 243 13.46 5.58 -20.42
C TRP A 243 13.22 4.17 -20.91
N VAL A 244 14.25 3.57 -21.50
CA VAL A 244 14.28 2.15 -21.82
C VAL A 244 15.58 1.56 -21.31
N ASN A 245 15.49 0.50 -20.50
CA ASN A 245 16.64 -0.21 -19.93
C ASN A 245 17.62 0.71 -19.19
N GLY A 246 17.10 1.60 -18.35
CA GLY A 246 17.87 2.56 -17.56
C GLY A 246 18.31 3.82 -18.32
N ALA A 247 18.24 3.84 -19.66
CA ALA A 247 18.66 4.98 -20.45
C ALA A 247 17.48 5.92 -20.73
N LEU A 248 17.64 7.21 -20.42
CA LEU A 248 16.70 8.26 -20.84
C LEU A 248 16.82 8.46 -22.35
N ILE A 249 15.82 8.02 -23.10
CA ILE A 249 15.83 8.08 -24.57
C ILE A 249 15.05 9.26 -25.13
N TYR A 250 14.15 9.85 -24.33
CA TYR A 250 13.36 10.98 -24.75
C TYR A 250 12.93 11.86 -23.57
N LYS A 251 12.97 13.17 -23.77
CA LYS A 251 12.41 14.14 -22.82
C LYS A 251 11.89 15.38 -23.55
N ARG A 252 10.78 15.92 -23.05
CA ARG A 252 10.20 17.17 -23.50
C ARG A 252 9.53 17.87 -22.32
N PHE A 253 9.81 19.16 -22.15
CA PHE A 253 9.25 20.02 -21.09
C PHE A 253 8.44 21.16 -21.71
N GLY A 254 7.32 21.53 -21.10
CA GLY A 254 6.42 22.58 -21.61
C GLY A 254 4.96 22.15 -21.82
N ASP A 255 4.13 23.07 -22.29
CA ASP A 255 2.73 22.87 -22.72
C ASP A 255 2.69 22.91 -24.25
N PHE A 256 2.23 21.83 -24.89
CA PHE A 256 2.27 21.67 -26.34
C PHE A 256 0.87 21.65 -26.98
N GLY A 257 -0.18 21.82 -26.16
CA GLY A 257 -1.57 21.78 -26.63
C GLY A 257 -2.03 20.37 -27.04
N ALA A 258 -3.32 20.27 -27.42
CA ALA A 258 -3.92 19.01 -27.83
C ALA A 258 -3.36 18.56 -29.19
N VAL A 259 -2.69 17.43 -29.20
CA VAL A 259 -2.25 16.71 -30.39
C VAL A 259 -2.75 15.26 -30.25
N GLY A 260 -2.88 14.54 -31.37
CA GLY A 260 -3.60 13.25 -31.43
C GLY A 260 -2.97 12.12 -30.59
N ASP A 261 -3.31 10.87 -30.91
CA ASP A 261 -2.88 9.72 -30.11
C ASP A 261 -1.36 9.58 -29.97
N TYR A 262 -0.55 9.93 -30.97
CA TYR A 262 0.90 9.90 -30.87
C TYR A 262 1.50 11.21 -31.39
N ASN A 263 2.38 11.80 -30.58
CA ASN A 263 2.93 13.14 -30.81
C ASN A 263 4.41 13.07 -31.17
N ASP A 264 5.14 12.10 -30.60
CA ASP A 264 6.57 11.90 -30.84
C ASP A 264 6.90 10.45 -31.14
N PHE A 265 8.05 10.29 -31.81
CA PHE A 265 8.51 9.04 -32.40
C PHE A 265 9.97 8.87 -32.03
N VAL A 266 10.26 7.92 -31.13
CA VAL A 266 11.56 7.78 -30.49
C VAL A 266 12.23 6.48 -30.99
N PRO A 267 13.32 6.55 -31.75
CA PRO A 267 14.08 5.37 -32.12
C PRO A 267 14.56 4.61 -30.89
N VAL A 268 14.36 3.30 -30.86
CA VAL A 268 14.70 2.47 -29.70
C VAL A 268 15.15 1.09 -30.15
N THR A 269 16.03 0.47 -29.37
CA THR A 269 16.41 -0.94 -29.53
C THR A 269 15.86 -1.72 -28.36
N LEU A 270 14.94 -2.65 -28.62
CA LEU A 270 14.54 -3.65 -27.65
C LEU A 270 15.58 -4.77 -27.69
N LYS A 271 16.19 -5.07 -26.55
CA LYS A 271 17.10 -6.20 -26.39
C LYS A 271 16.30 -7.50 -26.39
N GLN A 272 16.93 -8.60 -26.80
CA GLN A 272 16.35 -9.93 -26.58
C GLN A 272 16.11 -10.15 -25.07
N GLY A 273 14.92 -10.66 -24.71
CA GLY A 273 14.49 -10.85 -23.34
C GLY A 273 13.81 -9.60 -22.74
N LYS A 274 14.03 -9.37 -21.44
CA LYS A 274 13.36 -8.31 -20.67
C LYS A 274 13.88 -6.93 -21.07
N ASN A 275 12.94 -6.02 -21.31
CA ASN A 275 13.17 -4.59 -21.45
C ASN A 275 12.30 -3.84 -20.45
N VAL A 276 12.87 -2.93 -19.68
CA VAL A 276 12.11 -2.08 -18.75
C VAL A 276 11.82 -0.75 -19.43
N LEU A 277 10.53 -0.44 -19.54
CA LEU A 277 10.06 0.87 -19.98
C LEU A 277 9.61 1.65 -18.74
N LEU A 278 10.12 2.87 -18.58
CA LEU A 278 9.65 3.85 -17.61
C LEU A 278 9.21 5.09 -18.38
N VAL A 279 8.08 5.66 -17.98
CA VAL A 279 7.55 6.93 -18.51
C VAL A 279 7.23 7.85 -17.34
N ALA A 280 7.40 9.16 -17.55
CA ALA A 280 6.96 10.17 -16.60
C ALA A 280 6.17 11.23 -17.35
N VAL A 281 4.92 11.42 -16.95
CA VAL A 281 3.93 12.26 -17.64
C VAL A 281 3.49 13.37 -16.72
N LEU A 282 3.62 14.61 -17.18
CA LEU A 282 3.06 15.77 -16.50
C LEU A 282 1.59 15.96 -16.91
N THR A 283 0.71 16.26 -15.96
CA THR A 283 -0.72 16.50 -16.23
C THR A 283 -1.09 17.93 -15.89
N ARG A 284 -1.28 18.80 -16.90
CA ARG A 284 -1.80 20.16 -16.67
C ARG A 284 -3.24 20.33 -17.12
N ARG A 285 -3.83 19.44 -17.91
CA ARG A 285 -5.23 19.55 -18.37
C ARG A 285 -5.88 18.17 -18.48
N GLN A 286 -6.82 18.01 -19.43
CA GLN A 286 -7.16 16.68 -19.94
C GLN A 286 -5.89 16.11 -20.58
N THR A 287 -5.29 15.13 -19.91
CA THR A 287 -4.00 14.61 -20.29
C THR A 287 -4.17 13.16 -20.73
N SER A 288 -3.98 12.94 -22.04
CA SER A 288 -3.73 11.61 -22.57
C SER A 288 -2.28 11.23 -22.36
N ALA A 289 -2.03 9.93 -22.15
CA ALA A 289 -0.74 9.37 -22.48
C ALA A 289 -0.88 8.06 -23.22
N PHE A 290 -0.25 8.00 -24.38
CA PHE A 290 -0.27 6.83 -25.24
C PHE A 290 1.14 6.37 -25.51
N PHE A 291 1.37 5.07 -25.37
CA PHE A 291 2.68 4.45 -25.54
C PHE A 291 2.49 3.22 -26.40
N GLY A 292 3.27 3.10 -27.47
CA GLY A 292 3.22 1.97 -28.39
C GLY A 292 4.50 1.87 -29.18
N PHE A 293 4.58 0.90 -30.07
CA PHE A 293 5.69 0.76 -31.01
C PHE A 293 5.17 0.71 -32.43
N GLU A 294 6.08 0.88 -33.39
CA GLU A 294 5.82 0.70 -34.81
C GLU A 294 5.11 -0.66 -35.08
N PRO A 295 4.08 -0.69 -35.95
CA PRO A 295 3.44 -1.95 -36.34
C PRO A 295 4.44 -3.02 -36.77
N GLY A 296 4.25 -4.25 -36.28
CA GLY A 296 5.18 -5.36 -36.53
C GLY A 296 6.33 -5.48 -35.53
N THR A 297 6.42 -4.58 -34.54
CA THR A 297 7.32 -4.78 -33.39
C THR A 297 6.83 -5.97 -32.57
N ASP A 298 7.72 -6.94 -32.36
CA ASP A 298 7.40 -8.19 -31.69
C ASP A 298 7.78 -8.11 -30.21
N TYR A 299 6.79 -8.01 -29.33
CA TYR A 299 6.97 -7.97 -27.89
C TYR A 299 5.71 -8.43 -27.16
N THR A 300 5.87 -8.84 -25.89
CA THR A 300 4.75 -9.08 -24.99
C THR A 300 4.89 -8.24 -23.72
N VAL A 301 3.75 -7.96 -23.08
CA VAL A 301 3.68 -7.35 -21.75
C VAL A 301 3.31 -8.47 -20.77
N SER A 302 4.27 -8.99 -20.00
CA SER A 302 4.04 -10.12 -19.09
C SER A 302 3.81 -9.64 -17.66
N MET A 303 2.77 -10.18 -17.01
CA MET A 303 2.85 -10.54 -15.59
C MET A 303 3.16 -12.04 -15.49
N GLY A 304 3.66 -12.48 -14.33
CA GLY A 304 4.22 -13.81 -14.17
C GLY A 304 3.29 -14.72 -13.37
N VAL A 305 3.63 -14.89 -12.08
CA VAL A 305 2.89 -15.68 -11.10
C VAL A 305 2.19 -14.74 -10.12
N GLY A 306 0.89 -14.93 -9.93
CA GLY A 306 0.10 -14.26 -8.90
C GLY A 306 -0.36 -15.22 -7.81
N TYR A 307 -1.03 -14.69 -6.78
CA TYR A 307 -1.62 -15.51 -5.73
C TYR A 307 -2.88 -14.90 -5.11
N THR A 308 -3.75 -15.77 -4.57
CA THR A 308 -4.90 -15.37 -3.75
C THR A 308 -5.08 -16.30 -2.56
N PHE A 309 -5.80 -15.84 -1.52
CA PHE A 309 -6.15 -16.66 -0.36
C PHE A 309 -7.67 -16.90 -0.33
N SER A 310 -8.09 -18.10 0.03
CA SER A 310 -9.52 -18.41 0.22
C SER A 310 -10.14 -17.71 1.44
N LYS A 311 -9.31 -17.09 2.30
CA LYS A 311 -9.73 -16.43 3.54
C LYS A 311 -8.82 -15.25 3.87
N THR A 312 -9.41 -14.11 4.21
CA THR A 312 -8.73 -12.89 4.71
C THR A 312 -9.68 -12.13 5.65
N PRO A 313 -9.27 -11.76 6.89
CA PRO A 313 -7.99 -12.07 7.52
C PRO A 313 -7.85 -13.56 7.91
N ILE A 314 -6.61 -14.04 7.98
CA ILE A 314 -6.26 -15.40 8.42
C ILE A 314 -5.90 -15.32 9.90
N HIS A 315 -6.55 -16.10 10.75
CA HIS A 315 -6.24 -16.15 12.17
C HIS A 315 -5.47 -17.40 12.54
N THR A 316 -4.75 -17.35 13.66
CA THR A 316 -4.11 -18.56 14.23
C THR A 316 -5.15 -19.67 14.45
N GLY A 317 -4.87 -20.88 13.94
CA GLY A 317 -5.75 -22.05 13.98
C GLY A 317 -6.61 -22.24 12.73
N ASP A 318 -6.71 -21.24 11.84
CA ASP A 318 -7.47 -21.35 10.60
C ASP A 318 -6.83 -22.33 9.60
N THR A 319 -7.69 -22.99 8.83
CA THR A 319 -7.31 -23.63 7.57
C THR A 319 -7.69 -22.71 6.41
N PHE A 320 -6.77 -22.44 5.50
CA PHE A 320 -6.97 -21.61 4.30
C PHE A 320 -6.29 -22.22 3.08
N THR A 321 -6.70 -21.82 1.89
CA THR A 321 -6.08 -22.24 0.62
C THR A 321 -5.35 -21.07 -0.01
N LEU A 322 -4.08 -21.27 -0.35
CA LEU A 322 -3.28 -20.44 -1.24
C LEU A 322 -3.47 -20.92 -2.67
N ASP A 323 -3.99 -20.07 -3.53
CA ASP A 323 -4.12 -20.31 -4.97
C ASP A 323 -3.01 -19.56 -5.72
N ILE A 324 -2.06 -20.29 -6.30
CA ILE A 324 -0.97 -19.78 -7.15
C ILE A 324 -1.46 -19.76 -8.60
N ARG A 325 -1.27 -18.62 -9.27
CA ARG A 325 -1.95 -18.29 -10.53
C ARG A 325 -0.96 -17.88 -11.60
N ALA A 326 -1.26 -18.20 -12.86
CA ALA A 326 -0.65 -17.54 -14.00
C ALA A 326 -1.35 -16.20 -14.19
N GLU A 327 -0.60 -15.14 -14.47
CA GLU A 327 -1.15 -13.80 -14.73
C GLU A 327 -0.65 -13.26 -16.06
N ASN A 328 -1.49 -13.21 -17.09
CA ASN A 328 -1.11 -12.74 -18.43
C ASN A 328 0.08 -13.52 -19.04
N VAL A 329 0.09 -14.84 -18.84
CA VAL A 329 1.10 -15.75 -19.41
C VAL A 329 0.70 -16.13 -20.85
N PHE A 330 1.68 -16.30 -21.74
CA PHE A 330 1.46 -16.73 -23.13
C PHE A 330 2.14 -18.07 -23.41
N ASP A 331 1.46 -18.94 -24.16
CA ASP A 331 1.96 -20.25 -24.62
C ASP A 331 2.54 -21.15 -23.51
N LEU A 332 1.97 -21.12 -22.30
CA LEU A 332 2.45 -21.96 -21.20
C LEU A 332 2.16 -23.43 -21.47
N ALA A 333 3.20 -24.22 -21.70
CA ALA A 333 3.09 -25.67 -21.86
C ALA A 333 3.37 -26.41 -20.56
N GLY A 334 4.13 -25.84 -19.63
CA GLY A 334 4.37 -26.47 -18.34
C GLY A 334 5.02 -25.55 -17.33
N TRP A 335 5.02 -25.98 -16.09
CA TRP A 335 5.64 -25.30 -14.98
C TRP A 335 6.23 -26.28 -13.98
N GLN A 336 7.27 -25.87 -13.26
CA GLN A 336 7.79 -26.54 -12.08
C GLN A 336 8.19 -25.53 -11.01
N PHE A 337 8.05 -25.91 -9.74
CA PHE A 337 8.63 -25.21 -8.60
C PHE A 337 8.57 -26.08 -7.33
N ASP A 338 9.32 -25.69 -6.32
CA ASP A 338 9.19 -26.13 -4.95
C ASP A 338 8.59 -24.99 -4.12
N ILE A 339 7.94 -25.29 -3.01
CA ILE A 339 7.47 -24.28 -2.05
C ILE A 339 8.26 -24.45 -0.75
N ALA A 340 8.85 -23.39 -0.23
CA ALA A 340 9.41 -23.35 1.12
C ALA A 340 8.63 -22.37 1.99
N PHE A 341 8.30 -22.76 3.22
CA PHE A 341 7.47 -21.99 4.15
C PHE A 341 8.01 -22.14 5.58
N ASP A 342 7.69 -21.19 6.46
CA ASP A 342 8.04 -21.32 7.88
C ASP A 342 7.20 -22.41 8.55
N LYS A 343 7.86 -23.54 8.84
CA LYS A 343 7.27 -24.67 9.55
C LYS A 343 6.75 -24.36 10.93
N ASN A 344 7.17 -23.26 11.57
CA ASN A 344 6.66 -22.85 12.88
C ASN A 344 5.35 -22.08 12.75
N ALA A 345 5.16 -21.36 11.64
CA ALA A 345 3.98 -20.56 11.38
C ALA A 345 2.88 -21.31 10.61
N LEU A 346 3.25 -22.23 9.71
CA LEU A 346 2.32 -22.90 8.81
C LEU A 346 2.53 -24.42 8.81
N GLU A 347 1.45 -25.14 8.52
CA GLU A 347 1.43 -26.58 8.24
C GLU A 347 0.70 -26.81 6.91
N ALA A 348 1.39 -27.33 5.89
CA ALA A 348 0.79 -27.69 4.62
C ALA A 348 -0.03 -28.99 4.78
N ILE A 349 -1.26 -28.97 4.28
CA ILE A 349 -2.22 -30.08 4.42
C ILE A 349 -2.34 -30.86 3.11
N ASN A 350 -2.62 -30.16 2.01
CA ASN A 350 -2.87 -30.78 0.72
C ASN A 350 -2.50 -29.86 -0.44
N VAL A 351 -2.23 -30.46 -1.59
CA VAL A 351 -1.92 -29.81 -2.86
C VAL A 351 -2.89 -30.32 -3.93
N SER A 352 -3.49 -29.41 -4.69
CA SER A 352 -4.36 -29.76 -5.82
C SER A 352 -4.02 -28.94 -7.06
N GLU A 353 -4.16 -29.56 -8.22
CA GLU A 353 -3.93 -28.94 -9.51
C GLU A 353 -4.95 -27.82 -9.79
N GLY A 354 -4.48 -26.71 -10.36
CA GLY A 354 -5.34 -25.68 -10.92
C GLY A 354 -5.98 -26.06 -12.26
N ASP A 355 -6.71 -25.13 -12.86
CA ASP A 355 -7.45 -25.31 -14.10
C ASP A 355 -6.81 -24.63 -15.32
N PHE A 356 -5.78 -23.78 -15.12
CA PHE A 356 -5.20 -22.95 -16.18
C PHE A 356 -4.65 -23.78 -17.35
N LEU A 357 -3.91 -24.86 -17.08
CA LEU A 357 -3.39 -25.71 -18.16
C LEU A 357 -4.47 -26.57 -18.83
N LYS A 358 -5.67 -26.70 -18.23
CA LYS A 358 -6.81 -27.49 -18.74
C LYS A 358 -7.71 -26.70 -19.69
N GLN A 359 -7.43 -25.42 -19.91
CA GLN A 359 -8.18 -24.56 -20.83
C GLN A 359 -8.38 -25.23 -22.20
N ASN A 360 -9.55 -25.01 -22.79
CA ASN A 360 -9.97 -25.63 -24.06
C ASN A 360 -10.05 -27.17 -23.99
N GLY A 361 -10.29 -27.74 -22.81
CA GLY A 361 -10.44 -29.19 -22.62
C GLY A 361 -9.14 -29.98 -22.76
N ALA A 362 -7.99 -29.32 -22.65
CA ALA A 362 -6.69 -29.96 -22.73
C ALA A 362 -6.46 -30.91 -21.55
N SER A 363 -5.87 -32.07 -21.83
CA SER A 363 -5.37 -32.98 -20.80
C SER A 363 -4.07 -32.44 -20.22
N THR A 364 -3.80 -32.75 -18.96
CA THR A 364 -2.59 -32.36 -18.26
C THR A 364 -1.91 -33.57 -17.61
N PHE A 365 -0.60 -33.50 -17.48
CA PHE A 365 0.18 -34.27 -16.53
C PHE A 365 0.41 -33.38 -15.31
N PHE A 366 0.04 -33.85 -14.12
CA PHE A 366 0.22 -33.11 -12.88
C PHE A 366 0.88 -33.98 -11.81
N GLN A 367 1.86 -33.40 -11.13
CA GLN A 367 2.54 -33.99 -10.01
C GLN A 367 2.46 -33.02 -8.82
N GLY A 368 1.64 -33.38 -7.82
CA GLY A 368 1.41 -32.58 -6.61
C GLY A 368 2.56 -32.58 -5.59
N GLY A 369 3.72 -33.13 -5.95
CA GLY A 369 4.91 -33.15 -5.10
C GLY A 369 4.77 -33.95 -3.79
N SER A 370 5.68 -33.70 -2.86
CA SER A 370 5.70 -34.27 -1.51
C SER A 370 5.76 -33.18 -0.45
N ILE A 371 4.84 -33.23 0.53
CA ILE A 371 4.81 -32.31 1.67
C ILE A 371 5.75 -32.82 2.77
N ASP A 372 6.71 -31.99 3.17
CA ASP A 372 7.57 -32.18 4.34
C ASP A 372 7.40 -30.99 5.30
N ASN A 373 6.42 -31.12 6.21
CA ASN A 373 6.16 -30.12 7.24
C ASN A 373 7.30 -29.98 8.26
N ALA A 374 8.16 -30.99 8.43
CA ALA A 374 9.28 -30.92 9.36
C ALA A 374 10.43 -30.05 8.80
N ALA A 375 10.59 -30.06 7.48
CA ALA A 375 11.50 -29.18 6.75
C ALA A 375 10.87 -27.82 6.37
N GLY A 376 9.54 -27.70 6.38
CA GLY A 376 8.84 -26.52 5.88
C GLY A 376 8.89 -26.44 4.35
N LYS A 377 8.73 -27.57 3.67
CA LYS A 377 8.92 -27.67 2.22
C LYS A 377 7.83 -28.51 1.55
N ILE A 378 7.42 -28.11 0.34
CA ILE A 378 6.70 -28.95 -0.61
C ILE A 378 7.60 -29.09 -1.85
N GLY A 379 8.08 -30.29 -2.12
CA GLY A 379 9.06 -30.55 -3.17
C GLY A 379 8.47 -31.26 -4.38
N GLY A 380 8.98 -30.96 -5.58
CA GLY A 380 8.66 -31.68 -6.82
C GLY A 380 7.32 -31.34 -7.43
N LEU A 381 6.83 -30.10 -7.26
CA LEU A 381 5.58 -29.66 -7.89
C LEU A 381 5.85 -29.37 -9.35
N ASN A 382 5.08 -29.99 -10.23
CA ASN A 382 5.14 -29.69 -11.66
C ASN A 382 3.83 -30.04 -12.35
N ALA A 383 3.57 -29.38 -13.47
CA ALA A 383 2.53 -29.76 -14.39
C ALA A 383 2.94 -29.48 -15.84
N ALA A 384 2.42 -30.29 -16.76
CA ALA A 384 2.58 -30.10 -18.19
C ALA A 384 1.23 -30.28 -18.89
N ARG A 385 0.95 -29.41 -19.85
CA ARG A 385 -0.20 -29.46 -20.74
C ARG A 385 0.11 -30.43 -21.88
N LEU A 386 -0.80 -31.36 -22.14
CA LEU A 386 -0.70 -32.37 -23.21
C LEU A 386 -1.50 -31.90 -24.44
N ALA A 387 -1.08 -30.78 -25.02
CA ALA A 387 -1.70 -30.20 -26.21
C ALA A 387 -0.65 -29.56 -27.15
N ALA A 388 -1.03 -29.36 -28.41
CA ALA A 388 -0.15 -28.76 -29.43
C ALA A 388 0.07 -27.24 -29.25
N GLN A 389 -0.70 -26.60 -28.37
CA GLN A 389 -0.61 -25.16 -28.06
C GLN A 389 -0.61 -24.99 -26.55
N GLY A 390 0.16 -24.00 -26.06
CA GLY A 390 0.23 -23.65 -24.66
C GLY A 390 -1.01 -22.90 -24.18
N ALA A 391 -1.20 -22.86 -22.87
CA ALA A 391 -2.24 -22.08 -22.24
C ALA A 391 -1.87 -20.58 -22.24
N THR A 392 -2.85 -19.72 -22.52
CA THR A 392 -2.65 -18.27 -22.57
C THR A 392 -3.70 -17.56 -21.72
N GLY A 393 -3.30 -16.51 -20.99
CA GLY A 393 -4.18 -15.68 -20.18
C GLY A 393 -3.85 -15.77 -18.68
N THR A 394 -4.89 -15.69 -17.84
CA THR A 394 -4.78 -15.71 -16.37
C THR A 394 -5.63 -16.82 -15.78
N GLY A 395 -5.15 -17.52 -14.75
CA GLY A 395 -5.91 -18.57 -14.07
C GLY A 395 -5.11 -19.39 -13.06
N SER A 396 -5.74 -20.38 -12.41
CA SER A 396 -5.13 -21.15 -11.32
C SER A 396 -4.13 -22.18 -11.85
N LEU A 397 -2.90 -22.15 -11.34
CA LEU A 397 -1.87 -23.16 -11.62
C LEU A 397 -1.89 -24.27 -10.56
N LEU A 398 -1.94 -23.87 -9.29
CA LEU A 398 -1.80 -24.76 -8.14
C LEU A 398 -2.56 -24.20 -6.94
N GLN A 399 -3.25 -25.07 -6.20
CA GLN A 399 -3.87 -24.72 -4.92
C GLN A 399 -3.22 -25.53 -3.80
N VAL A 400 -2.88 -24.86 -2.69
CA VAL A 400 -2.26 -25.47 -1.51
C VAL A 400 -3.05 -25.08 -0.26
N SER A 401 -3.55 -26.06 0.48
CA SER A 401 -4.21 -25.81 1.77
C SER A 401 -3.19 -25.81 2.89
N PHE A 402 -3.22 -24.77 3.73
CA PHE A 402 -2.40 -24.60 4.91
C PHE A 402 -3.25 -24.45 6.17
N LYS A 403 -2.69 -24.87 7.30
CA LYS A 403 -3.16 -24.52 8.64
C LYS A 403 -2.21 -23.48 9.25
N ALA A 404 -2.77 -22.38 9.75
CA ALA A 404 -2.02 -21.35 10.47
C ALA A 404 -1.75 -21.79 11.92
N LYS A 405 -0.49 -21.84 12.34
CA LYS A 405 -0.07 -22.30 13.66
C LYS A 405 0.31 -21.19 14.63
N SER A 406 0.83 -20.07 14.13
CA SER A 406 1.21 -18.91 14.95
C SER A 406 0.87 -17.60 14.24
N GLY A 407 0.58 -16.56 15.03
CA GLY A 407 0.39 -15.20 14.51
C GLY A 407 1.70 -14.53 14.10
N GLY A 408 1.59 -13.45 13.35
CA GLY A 408 2.70 -12.68 12.78
C GLY A 408 2.73 -12.74 11.25
N GLU A 409 3.67 -11.99 10.67
CA GLU A 409 3.99 -12.07 9.24
C GLU A 409 4.91 -13.28 8.99
N THR A 410 4.54 -14.13 8.04
CA THR A 410 5.36 -15.26 7.60
C THR A 410 5.54 -15.22 6.08
N LYS A 411 6.66 -15.72 5.60
CA LYS A 411 7.02 -15.72 4.19
C LYS A 411 7.04 -17.14 3.64
N LEU A 412 6.55 -17.27 2.42
CA LEU A 412 6.62 -18.47 1.60
C LEU A 412 7.39 -18.14 0.32
N THR A 413 8.30 -19.02 -0.09
CA THR A 413 9.10 -18.81 -1.32
C THR A 413 8.90 -19.93 -2.33
N LEU A 414 8.91 -19.57 -3.61
CA LEU A 414 8.91 -20.50 -4.74
C LEU A 414 10.36 -20.77 -5.17
N GLN A 415 10.84 -21.98 -4.99
CA GLN A 415 12.22 -22.39 -5.32
C GLN A 415 12.23 -23.25 -6.59
N ASN A 416 13.39 -23.42 -7.24
CA ASN A 416 13.52 -24.25 -8.45
C ASN A 416 12.47 -23.92 -9.53
N PHE A 417 12.07 -22.65 -9.61
CA PHE A 417 10.94 -22.20 -10.39
C PHE A 417 11.28 -22.13 -11.89
N GLN A 418 10.40 -22.69 -12.74
CA GLN A 418 10.50 -22.57 -14.18
C GLN A 418 9.12 -22.68 -14.84
N PHE A 419 8.83 -21.77 -15.76
CA PHE A 419 7.74 -21.92 -16.74
C PHE A 419 8.35 -22.26 -18.11
N GLY A 420 7.66 -23.09 -18.89
CA GLY A 420 8.11 -23.55 -20.21
C GLY A 420 7.04 -23.39 -21.29
N SER A 421 7.44 -22.93 -22.47
CA SER A 421 6.58 -22.85 -23.66
C SER A 421 6.45 -24.20 -24.37
N VAL A 422 5.58 -24.31 -25.39
CA VAL A 422 5.47 -25.55 -26.19
C VAL A 422 6.76 -25.86 -26.94
N ALA A 423 7.53 -24.81 -27.29
CA ALA A 423 8.84 -24.93 -27.90
C ALA A 423 9.94 -25.37 -26.91
N GLY A 424 9.64 -25.43 -25.61
CA GLY A 424 10.60 -25.74 -24.54
C GLY A 424 11.40 -24.53 -24.07
N ASP A 425 11.06 -23.32 -24.51
CA ASP A 425 11.71 -22.10 -24.06
C ASP A 425 11.26 -21.74 -22.65
N SER A 426 12.17 -21.22 -21.83
CA SER A 426 11.81 -20.73 -20.50
C SER A 426 11.01 -19.44 -20.61
N ILE A 427 9.84 -19.41 -19.95
CA ILE A 427 9.01 -18.21 -19.82
C ILE A 427 9.41 -17.50 -18.52
N PRO A 428 9.89 -16.25 -18.57
CA PRO A 428 10.20 -15.47 -17.38
C PRO A 428 8.93 -15.24 -16.54
N ALA A 429 9.00 -15.45 -15.23
CA ALA A 429 7.91 -15.12 -14.31
C ALA A 429 8.42 -14.28 -13.12
N GLY A 430 7.50 -13.50 -12.54
CA GLY A 430 7.72 -12.54 -11.45
C GLY A 430 8.09 -13.14 -10.09
N PRO A 431 8.02 -12.35 -9.00
CA PRO A 431 8.76 -12.60 -7.77
C PRO A 431 8.39 -13.92 -7.09
N HIS A 432 9.40 -14.52 -6.47
CA HIS A 432 9.35 -15.86 -5.89
C HIS A 432 9.01 -15.86 -4.39
N GLU A 433 8.42 -14.79 -3.86
CA GLU A 433 8.14 -14.63 -2.42
C GLU A 433 6.69 -14.16 -2.21
N ILE A 434 5.99 -14.83 -1.31
CA ILE A 434 4.60 -14.59 -0.93
C ILE A 434 4.58 -14.30 0.56
N THR A 435 4.11 -13.11 0.94
CA THR A 435 3.91 -12.74 2.34
C THR A 435 2.52 -13.12 2.80
N ILE A 436 2.44 -13.79 3.96
CA ILE A 436 1.20 -14.21 4.61
C ILE A 436 1.17 -13.56 5.99
N THR A 437 0.16 -12.73 6.23
CA THR A 437 -0.10 -12.17 7.57
C THR A 437 -1.10 -13.06 8.29
N VAL A 438 -0.66 -13.73 9.35
CA VAL A 438 -1.53 -14.46 10.26
C VAL A 438 -1.81 -13.57 11.45
N GLU A 439 -3.05 -13.17 11.64
CA GLU A 439 -3.43 -12.43 12.84
C GLU A 439 -3.36 -13.38 14.05
N GLY A 440 -2.58 -12.97 15.05
CA GLY A 440 -2.61 -13.61 16.36
C GLY A 440 -4.02 -13.49 16.91
N ARG A 441 -4.58 -14.59 17.42
CA ARG A 441 -5.83 -14.50 18.16
C ARG A 441 -5.52 -13.67 19.41
N LEU A 442 -5.98 -12.41 19.44
CA LEU A 442 -5.75 -11.49 20.56
C LEU A 442 -6.15 -12.20 21.86
N ALA A 443 -5.25 -12.18 22.84
CA ALA A 443 -5.60 -12.64 24.19
C ALA A 443 -6.68 -11.70 24.73
N THR A 444 -7.73 -12.25 25.34
CA THR A 444 -8.74 -11.42 26.01
C THR A 444 -8.03 -10.56 27.07
N GLY A 445 -8.09 -9.24 26.93
CA GLY A 445 -7.42 -8.30 27.82
C GLY A 445 -6.08 -7.73 27.33
N ASP A 446 -5.59 -8.12 26.15
CA ASP A 446 -4.47 -7.45 25.46
C ASP A 446 -5.01 -6.21 24.73
N VAL A 447 -4.97 -5.08 25.42
CA VAL A 447 -5.63 -3.82 25.03
C VAL A 447 -4.73 -3.02 24.11
N ASN A 448 -3.41 -3.06 24.33
CA ASN A 448 -2.43 -2.38 23.49
C ASN A 448 -2.00 -3.20 22.25
N ARG A 449 -2.41 -4.48 22.17
CA ARG A 449 -2.12 -5.42 21.09
C ARG A 449 -0.64 -5.73 20.92
N ASP A 450 0.12 -5.71 22.02
CA ASP A 450 1.55 -6.04 22.02
C ASP A 450 1.83 -7.55 22.15
N GLY A 451 0.76 -8.37 22.29
CA GLY A 451 0.83 -9.82 22.37
C GLY A 451 0.99 -10.36 23.79
N GLN A 452 1.06 -9.49 24.80
CA GLN A 452 1.10 -9.81 26.22
C GLN A 452 -0.03 -9.09 26.95
N VAL A 453 -0.65 -9.76 27.92
CA VAL A 453 -1.53 -9.08 28.87
C VAL A 453 -0.70 -8.67 30.09
N SER A 454 -0.46 -7.38 30.25
CA SER A 454 0.42 -6.81 31.28
C SER A 454 -0.28 -5.73 32.11
N ILE A 455 0.45 -5.11 33.04
CA ILE A 455 -0.10 -3.96 33.79
C ILE A 455 -0.35 -2.76 32.87
N LEU A 456 0.31 -2.68 31.71
CA LEU A 456 0.12 -1.60 30.73
C LEU A 456 -1.29 -1.62 30.14
N ASP A 457 -1.84 -2.81 29.88
CA ASP A 457 -3.21 -2.98 29.40
C ASP A 457 -4.22 -2.51 30.46
N LEU A 458 -3.97 -2.83 31.72
CA LEU A 458 -4.81 -2.41 32.85
C LEU A 458 -4.78 -0.89 32.99
N ILE A 459 -3.61 -0.27 32.81
CA ILE A 459 -3.44 1.18 32.82
C ILE A 459 -4.23 1.84 31.69
N LEU A 460 -4.20 1.29 30.47
CA LEU A 460 -4.96 1.83 29.33
C LEU A 460 -6.47 1.78 29.56
N VAL A 461 -6.98 0.70 30.15
CA VAL A 461 -8.39 0.63 30.57
C VAL A 461 -8.70 1.67 31.64
N SER A 462 -7.82 1.82 32.65
CA SER A 462 -8.04 2.76 33.77
C SER A 462 -8.12 4.23 33.33
N GLN A 463 -7.51 4.60 32.21
CA GLN A 463 -7.57 5.96 31.65
C GLN A 463 -8.97 6.34 31.15
N GLN A 464 -9.78 5.36 30.77
CA GLN A 464 -11.12 5.57 30.25
C GLN A 464 -12.22 5.18 31.23
N LEU A 465 -11.87 4.86 32.49
CA LEU A 465 -12.82 4.44 33.51
C LEU A 465 -13.99 5.42 33.65
N GLY A 466 -15.21 4.91 33.55
CA GLY A 466 -16.46 5.66 33.60
C GLY A 466 -16.93 6.25 32.26
N LYS A 467 -16.23 6.03 31.15
CA LYS A 467 -16.61 6.53 29.82
C LYS A 467 -17.39 5.48 29.02
N ARG A 468 -18.35 5.95 28.23
CA ARG A 468 -18.93 5.17 27.12
C ARG A 468 -17.99 5.22 25.93
N VAL A 469 -17.83 4.09 25.25
CA VAL A 469 -16.95 3.94 24.10
C VAL A 469 -17.69 3.30 22.92
N ALA A 470 -17.12 3.40 21.72
CA ALA A 470 -17.69 2.78 20.53
C ALA A 470 -17.63 1.25 20.61
N ALA A 471 -18.56 0.56 19.96
CA ALA A 471 -18.55 -0.90 19.87
C ALA A 471 -17.23 -1.39 19.24
N GLY A 472 -16.58 -2.36 19.90
CA GLY A 472 -15.28 -2.89 19.48
C GLY A 472 -14.07 -2.08 19.96
N SER A 473 -14.27 -1.11 20.87
CA SER A 473 -13.18 -0.40 21.53
C SER A 473 -12.29 -1.36 22.34
N PRO A 474 -10.95 -1.35 22.18
CA PRO A 474 -10.05 -2.27 22.90
C PRO A 474 -10.10 -2.15 24.42
N VAL A 475 -10.51 -0.99 24.95
CA VAL A 475 -10.60 -0.73 26.40
C VAL A 475 -11.93 -1.19 27.03
N ASP A 476 -12.93 -1.54 26.21
CA ASP A 476 -14.18 -2.17 26.63
C ASP A 476 -14.06 -3.68 26.37
N VAL A 477 -13.44 -4.34 27.34
CA VAL A 477 -12.93 -5.71 27.19
C VAL A 477 -14.07 -6.73 27.28
N ASN A 478 -15.14 -6.41 28.02
CA ASN A 478 -16.33 -7.26 28.14
C ASN A 478 -17.39 -6.95 27.06
N GLY A 479 -17.25 -5.85 26.31
CA GLY A 479 -18.11 -5.47 25.18
C GLY A 479 -19.48 -4.93 25.59
N ASP A 480 -19.63 -4.40 26.81
CA ASP A 480 -20.90 -3.87 27.33
C ASP A 480 -21.16 -2.39 26.97
N GLY A 481 -20.18 -1.74 26.32
CA GLY A 481 -20.24 -0.36 25.84
C GLY A 481 -19.82 0.68 26.88
N VAL A 482 -19.39 0.27 28.08
CA VAL A 482 -18.97 1.16 29.18
C VAL A 482 -17.66 0.65 29.78
N VAL A 483 -16.61 1.49 29.76
CA VAL A 483 -15.35 1.16 30.44
C VAL A 483 -15.56 1.26 31.96
N SER A 484 -15.60 0.12 32.63
CA SER A 484 -15.96 -0.02 34.04
C SER A 484 -14.91 -0.82 34.81
N ILE A 485 -15.17 -1.04 36.09
CA ILE A 485 -14.31 -1.90 36.90
C ILE A 485 -14.33 -3.37 36.44
N LEU A 486 -15.35 -3.79 35.69
CA LEU A 486 -15.44 -5.14 35.14
C LEU A 486 -14.40 -5.35 34.03
N ASP A 487 -14.06 -4.31 33.27
CA ASP A 487 -12.99 -4.36 32.26
C ASP A 487 -11.62 -4.49 32.91
N LEU A 488 -11.38 -3.73 34.00
CA LEU A 488 -10.16 -3.85 34.80
C LEU A 488 -9.98 -5.25 35.39
N ILE A 489 -11.07 -5.85 35.91
CA ILE A 489 -11.06 -7.23 36.41
C ILE A 489 -10.70 -8.19 35.27
N THR A 490 -11.31 -8.00 34.10
CA THR A 490 -11.10 -8.88 32.94
C THR A 490 -9.65 -8.87 32.48
N VAL A 491 -9.01 -7.70 32.40
CA VAL A 491 -7.57 -7.58 32.10
C VAL A 491 -6.73 -8.18 33.22
N SER A 492 -7.01 -7.82 34.49
CA SER A 492 -6.21 -8.27 35.64
C SER A 492 -6.19 -9.79 35.80
N GLY A 493 -7.31 -10.46 35.52
CA GLY A 493 -7.44 -11.92 35.60
C GLY A 493 -6.68 -12.65 34.49
N GLN A 494 -6.17 -11.92 33.50
CA GLN A 494 -5.41 -12.44 32.36
C GLN A 494 -3.96 -11.96 32.37
N ILE A 495 -3.51 -11.19 33.39
CA ILE A 495 -2.12 -10.73 33.49
C ILE A 495 -1.16 -11.92 33.48
N GLY A 496 -0.17 -11.87 32.60
CA GLY A 496 0.80 -12.93 32.36
C GLY A 496 0.38 -13.94 31.28
N SER A 497 -0.82 -13.81 30.69
CA SER A 497 -1.20 -14.55 29.50
C SER A 497 -0.44 -14.02 28.28
N THR A 498 0.26 -14.90 27.58
CA THR A 498 0.95 -14.61 26.31
C THR A 498 0.35 -15.44 25.19
N THR A 499 0.28 -14.86 23.98
CA THR A 499 -0.14 -15.60 22.78
C THR A 499 0.95 -16.56 22.25
N ALA A 500 2.18 -16.44 22.76
CA ALA A 500 3.28 -17.35 22.48
C ALA A 500 3.23 -18.59 23.39
N SER A 501 3.31 -19.77 22.78
CA SER A 501 3.55 -21.04 23.46
C SER A 501 4.91 -21.01 24.18
N ALA A 502 4.89 -20.63 25.45
CA ALA A 502 5.98 -20.88 26.40
C ALA A 502 5.35 -21.11 27.77
N ALA A 503 5.91 -22.06 28.52
CA ALA A 503 5.47 -22.40 29.87
C ALA A 503 5.41 -21.12 30.75
N PRO A 504 4.40 -20.99 31.62
CA PRO A 504 4.21 -19.79 32.41
C PRO A 504 5.46 -19.51 33.26
N PRO A 505 5.98 -18.26 33.29
CA PRO A 505 6.84 -17.86 34.38
C PRO A 505 6.06 -18.01 35.69
N ASN A 506 6.74 -18.33 36.79
CA ASN A 506 6.16 -18.37 38.13
C ASN A 506 5.64 -16.98 38.53
N SER A 507 4.42 -16.64 38.11
CA SER A 507 3.65 -15.54 38.68
C SER A 507 2.90 -16.06 39.91
N PRO A 508 2.76 -15.25 40.98
CA PRO A 508 1.94 -15.61 42.12
C PRO A 508 0.53 -15.97 41.64
N ALA A 509 -0.09 -16.94 42.32
CA ALA A 509 -1.42 -17.46 42.02
C ALA A 509 -2.42 -16.37 41.57
N PRO A 510 -3.35 -16.68 40.65
CA PRO A 510 -4.33 -15.71 40.17
C PRO A 510 -4.95 -14.99 41.36
N LEU A 511 -5.08 -13.66 41.26
CA LEU A 511 -5.91 -12.84 42.14
C LEU A 511 -7.39 -13.19 41.93
N SER A 512 -7.74 -14.48 42.05
CA SER A 512 -9.08 -15.00 41.97
C SER A 512 -9.77 -14.72 43.31
N GLY A 513 -10.12 -13.46 43.53
CA GLY A 513 -11.22 -13.12 44.43
C GLY A 513 -12.50 -13.70 43.82
N ARG A 514 -12.95 -14.83 44.38
CA ARG A 514 -14.25 -15.44 44.05
C ARG A 514 -15.35 -14.37 44.20
N GLU A 515 -16.20 -14.27 43.18
CA GLU A 515 -17.35 -13.35 43.06
C GLU A 515 -17.03 -11.86 42.78
N GLY A 516 -16.36 -11.56 41.67
CA GLY A 516 -16.63 -10.38 40.82
C GLY A 516 -16.63 -8.97 41.47
N ARG A 517 -15.98 -8.79 42.62
CA ARG A 517 -15.96 -7.52 43.36
C ARG A 517 -14.55 -7.15 43.79
N VAL A 518 -14.08 -6.00 43.31
CA VAL A 518 -12.78 -5.41 43.64
C VAL A 518 -12.88 -4.68 44.97
N ASP A 519 -11.94 -4.93 45.87
CA ASP A 519 -11.80 -4.22 47.13
C ASP A 519 -10.55 -3.33 47.16
N ALA A 520 -10.44 -2.49 48.19
CA ALA A 520 -9.32 -1.57 48.36
C ALA A 520 -7.97 -2.28 48.36
N ALA A 521 -7.87 -3.49 48.93
CA ALA A 521 -6.65 -4.28 48.93
C ALA A 521 -6.24 -4.70 47.51
N THR A 522 -7.21 -5.09 46.68
CA THR A 522 -6.99 -5.45 45.27
C THR A 522 -6.48 -4.26 44.45
N VAL A 523 -7.11 -3.09 44.58
CA VAL A 523 -6.66 -1.88 43.87
C VAL A 523 -5.28 -1.42 44.36
N ALA A 524 -5.02 -1.51 45.67
CA ALA A 524 -3.70 -1.20 46.22
C ALA A 524 -2.62 -2.13 45.67
N ALA A 525 -2.92 -3.42 45.47
CA ALA A 525 -2.01 -4.36 44.83
C ALA A 525 -1.74 -4.00 43.35
N TRP A 526 -2.76 -3.59 42.59
CA TRP A 526 -2.59 -3.10 41.22
C TRP A 526 -1.69 -1.87 41.15
N ILE A 527 -1.88 -0.89 42.06
CA ILE A 527 -1.04 0.31 42.12
C ILE A 527 0.39 -0.06 42.49
N ALA A 528 0.58 -0.94 43.46
CA ALA A 528 1.91 -1.40 43.87
C ALA A 528 2.65 -2.08 42.70
N GLN A 529 1.95 -2.93 41.94
CA GLN A 529 2.50 -3.57 40.76
C GLN A 529 2.81 -2.56 39.65
N ALA A 530 1.88 -1.64 39.34
CA ALA A 530 2.09 -0.59 38.36
C ALA A 530 3.32 0.28 38.69
N ARG A 531 3.56 0.59 39.97
CA ARG A 531 4.74 1.35 40.39
C ARG A 531 6.07 0.59 40.20
N MET A 532 6.07 -0.74 40.17
CA MET A 532 7.28 -1.53 39.89
C MET A 532 7.62 -1.55 38.40
N GLU A 533 6.62 -1.37 37.53
CA GLU A 533 6.74 -1.42 36.07
C GLU A 533 6.75 -0.03 35.42
N ASP A 534 6.95 1.04 36.22
CA ASP A 534 6.84 2.44 35.79
C ASP A 534 7.71 2.77 34.56
N ASP A 535 7.03 3.06 33.45
CA ASP A 535 7.68 3.47 32.19
C ASP A 535 8.04 4.97 32.15
N GLY A 536 7.68 5.73 33.19
CA GLY A 536 7.97 7.14 33.36
C GLY A 536 7.10 8.09 32.54
N SER A 537 6.23 7.58 31.67
CA SER A 537 5.40 8.36 30.76
C SER A 537 4.29 9.12 31.48
N HIS A 538 3.89 10.28 30.92
CA HIS A 538 2.75 11.04 31.44
C HIS A 538 1.43 10.27 31.38
N LEU A 539 1.31 9.31 30.45
CA LEU A 539 0.13 8.46 30.28
C LEU A 539 0.05 7.39 31.38
N PHE A 540 1.18 6.78 31.72
CA PHE A 540 1.30 5.80 32.79
C PHE A 540 0.97 6.42 34.16
N LYS A 541 1.53 7.61 34.43
CA LYS A 541 1.24 8.38 35.65
C LYS A 541 -0.24 8.71 35.81
N ARG A 542 -0.92 9.11 34.74
CA ARG A 542 -2.38 9.37 34.76
C ARG A 542 -3.22 8.13 35.05
N GLY A 543 -2.81 6.96 34.56
CA GLY A 543 -3.50 5.70 34.88
C GLY A 543 -3.36 5.34 36.35
N ILE A 544 -2.15 5.49 36.92
CA ILE A 544 -1.93 5.31 38.36
C ILE A 544 -2.78 6.30 39.17
N GLU A 545 -2.83 7.58 38.80
CA GLU A 545 -3.67 8.57 39.49
C GLU A 545 -5.16 8.18 39.48
N ASN A 546 -5.66 7.59 38.39
CA ASN A 546 -7.03 7.10 38.31
C ASN A 546 -7.27 5.88 39.23
N LEU A 547 -6.31 4.95 39.30
CA LEU A 547 -6.36 3.83 40.23
C LEU A 547 -6.28 4.29 41.69
N GLU A 548 -5.47 5.30 41.99
CA GLU A 548 -5.38 5.92 43.33
C GLU A 548 -6.69 6.60 43.74
N ARG A 549 -7.35 7.30 42.80
CA ARG A 549 -8.70 7.85 43.04
C ARG A 549 -9.73 6.77 43.29
N LEU A 550 -9.65 5.65 42.56
CA LEU A 550 -10.51 4.50 42.78
C LEU A 550 -10.25 3.88 44.16
N LEU A 551 -8.98 3.73 44.56
CA LEU A 551 -8.60 3.23 45.88
C LEU A 551 -9.16 4.13 46.99
N ALA A 552 -9.00 5.45 46.86
CA ALA A 552 -9.54 6.42 47.80
C ALA A 552 -11.07 6.32 47.93
N ALA A 553 -11.79 6.05 46.85
CA ALA A 553 -13.24 5.84 46.87
C ALA A 553 -13.68 4.52 47.53
N LEU A 554 -12.79 3.53 47.66
CA LEU A 554 -13.07 2.22 48.23
C LEU A 554 -12.73 2.12 49.73
N ILE A 555 -11.96 3.06 50.27
CA ILE A 555 -11.62 3.15 51.69
C ILE A 555 -12.65 4.04 52.40
N PRO A 556 -13.31 3.56 53.46
CA PRO A 556 -14.27 4.36 54.22
C PRO A 556 -13.54 5.43 55.05
N GLU A 557 -14.15 6.61 55.22
CA GLU A 557 -13.56 7.71 56.01
C GLU A 557 -13.47 7.40 57.51
N GLU A 558 -14.35 6.53 58.02
CA GLU A 558 -14.42 6.18 59.44
C GLU A 558 -14.51 4.67 59.66
N THR A 559 -13.81 4.20 60.70
CA THR A 559 -13.99 2.84 61.23
C THR A 559 -15.36 2.75 61.92
N ALA A 560 -16.16 1.74 61.55
CA ALA A 560 -17.50 1.58 62.13
C ALA A 560 -17.93 0.10 62.22
N LEU A 561 -18.63 -0.22 63.31
CA LEU A 561 -19.37 -1.48 63.46
C LEU A 561 -20.79 -1.29 62.93
N LEU A 562 -21.22 -2.15 62.01
CA LEU A 562 -22.53 -2.08 61.37
C LEU A 562 -23.52 -3.09 62.00
N ALA A 563 -24.80 -2.95 61.69
CA ALA A 563 -25.83 -3.85 62.22
C ALA A 563 -25.66 -5.25 61.62
N ASN A 564 -25.71 -6.27 62.47
CA ASN A 564 -25.70 -7.65 62.03
C ASN A 564 -26.93 -8.00 61.18
N TYR A 565 -26.78 -8.95 60.26
CA TYR A 565 -27.83 -9.42 59.38
C TYR A 565 -27.74 -10.95 59.19
N PRO A 566 -28.84 -11.70 59.34
CA PRO A 566 -30.16 -11.24 59.80
C PRO A 566 -30.13 -10.79 61.28
N ASN A 567 -31.10 -9.96 61.69
CA ASN A 567 -31.37 -9.58 63.08
C ASN A 567 -32.88 -9.29 63.22
N PRO A 568 -33.67 -10.11 63.94
CA PRO A 568 -33.25 -11.28 64.70
C PRO A 568 -32.71 -12.41 63.82
N PHE A 569 -31.90 -13.31 64.38
CA PHE A 569 -31.29 -14.42 63.63
C PHE A 569 -31.53 -15.79 64.27
N ASN A 570 -31.39 -16.85 63.45
CA ASN A 570 -31.55 -18.26 63.86
C ASN A 570 -30.83 -19.23 62.91
N PRO A 571 -29.83 -20.02 63.35
CA PRO A 571 -28.92 -19.76 64.47
C PRO A 571 -27.74 -18.86 64.07
N GLU A 572 -27.64 -18.42 62.81
CA GLU A 572 -26.45 -17.74 62.28
C GLU A 572 -26.67 -16.29 61.85
N THR A 573 -25.63 -15.46 61.99
CA THR A 573 -25.64 -14.05 61.59
C THR A 573 -24.27 -13.59 61.09
N TRP A 574 -24.29 -12.56 60.24
CA TRP A 574 -23.10 -11.87 59.76
C TRP A 574 -23.05 -10.49 60.39
N ILE A 575 -21.88 -10.11 60.89
CA ILE A 575 -21.64 -8.87 61.63
C ILE A 575 -20.72 -7.99 60.78
N PRO A 576 -21.30 -7.10 59.96
CA PRO A 576 -20.54 -6.27 59.05
C PRO A 576 -19.83 -5.15 59.80
N TYR A 577 -18.68 -4.75 59.27
CA TYR A 577 -17.89 -3.64 59.79
C TYR A 577 -17.15 -2.94 58.66
N GLN A 578 -16.51 -1.83 58.96
CA GLN A 578 -15.64 -1.11 58.03
C GLN A 578 -14.47 -0.50 58.80
N LEU A 579 -13.31 -0.42 58.17
CA LEU A 579 -12.07 0.08 58.76
C LEU A 579 -11.53 1.24 57.93
N ALA A 580 -11.30 2.39 58.54
CA ALA A 580 -10.62 3.52 57.89
C ALA A 580 -9.10 3.29 57.77
N GLU A 581 -8.52 2.55 58.71
CA GLU A 581 -7.10 2.19 58.75
C GLU A 581 -6.91 0.69 59.04
N PRO A 582 -5.80 0.07 58.61
CA PRO A 582 -5.51 -1.33 58.93
C PRO A 582 -5.41 -1.56 60.44
N ALA A 583 -6.06 -2.60 60.96
CA ALA A 583 -6.13 -2.87 62.39
C ALA A 583 -6.24 -4.36 62.71
N GLU A 584 -5.78 -4.76 63.89
CA GLU A 584 -6.12 -6.05 64.49
C GLU A 584 -7.58 -6.04 64.95
N VAL A 585 -8.41 -6.92 64.37
CA VAL A 585 -9.85 -6.97 64.61
C VAL A 585 -10.21 -8.14 65.51
N THR A 586 -10.91 -7.84 66.60
CA THR A 586 -11.53 -8.83 67.48
C THR A 586 -13.00 -8.49 67.66
N LEU A 587 -13.86 -9.49 67.52
CA LEU A 587 -15.26 -9.38 67.90
C LEU A 587 -15.53 -10.19 69.17
N THR A 588 -16.13 -9.55 70.17
CA THR A 588 -16.46 -10.19 71.45
C THR A 588 -17.95 -10.11 71.71
N ILE A 589 -18.57 -11.23 72.07
CA ILE A 589 -20.02 -11.36 72.26
C ILE A 589 -20.30 -11.59 73.74
N TYR A 590 -21.28 -10.87 74.28
CA TYR A 590 -21.70 -10.89 75.68
C TYR A 590 -23.21 -11.13 75.81
N ASP A 591 -23.64 -11.69 76.93
CA ASP A 591 -25.06 -11.74 77.30
C ASP A 591 -25.56 -10.43 77.92
N ILE A 592 -26.82 -10.39 78.38
CA ILE A 592 -27.43 -9.23 79.02
C ILE A 592 -26.80 -8.83 80.37
N ASN A 593 -26.08 -9.75 81.02
CA ASN A 593 -25.40 -9.52 82.29
C ASN A 593 -23.93 -9.11 82.09
N GLY A 594 -23.47 -9.02 80.83
CA GLY A 594 -22.09 -8.71 80.48
C GLY A 594 -21.14 -9.91 80.55
N GLN A 595 -21.66 -11.14 80.69
CA GLN A 595 -20.83 -12.35 80.69
C GLN A 595 -20.35 -12.66 79.27
N LEU A 596 -19.06 -12.97 79.14
CA LEU A 596 -18.46 -13.36 77.87
C LEU A 596 -19.06 -14.66 77.33
N ILE A 597 -19.59 -14.60 76.11
CA ILE A 597 -20.17 -15.74 75.39
C ILE A 597 -19.19 -16.31 74.38
N ARG A 598 -18.59 -15.45 73.55
CA ARG A 598 -17.68 -15.87 72.47
C ARG A 598 -16.71 -14.76 72.15
N ARG A 599 -15.44 -15.12 71.92
CA ARG A 599 -14.46 -14.23 71.31
C ARG A 599 -14.05 -14.76 69.93
N LEU A 600 -14.14 -13.92 68.91
CA LEU A 600 -13.78 -14.21 67.53
C LEU A 600 -12.59 -13.31 67.17
N ALA A 601 -11.40 -13.90 67.14
CA ALA A 601 -10.20 -13.23 66.66
C ALA A 601 -10.22 -13.25 65.13
N VAL A 602 -10.55 -12.10 64.52
CA VAL A 602 -10.59 -11.93 63.07
C VAL A 602 -9.16 -11.71 62.54
N GLY A 603 -8.26 -11.21 63.39
CA GLY A 603 -6.86 -10.96 63.08
C GLY A 603 -6.65 -9.60 62.42
N HIS A 604 -5.45 -9.37 61.92
CA HIS A 604 -5.10 -8.16 61.19
C HIS A 604 -5.91 -8.04 59.88
N GLN A 605 -6.58 -6.90 59.72
CA GLN A 605 -7.43 -6.58 58.58
C GLN A 605 -6.99 -5.24 57.98
N ALA A 606 -6.98 -5.15 56.65
CA ALA A 606 -6.67 -3.92 55.93
C ALA A 606 -7.82 -2.90 56.02
N ALA A 607 -7.55 -1.63 55.70
CA ALA A 607 -8.61 -0.63 55.56
C ALA A 607 -9.60 -1.05 54.46
N GLY A 608 -10.91 -0.91 54.71
CA GLY A 608 -11.95 -1.28 53.74
C GLY A 608 -13.29 -1.68 54.34
N MET A 609 -14.17 -2.18 53.47
CA MET A 609 -15.60 -2.38 53.75
C MET A 609 -15.98 -3.87 53.87
N TYR A 610 -16.20 -4.37 55.08
CA TYR A 610 -16.45 -5.77 55.40
C TYR A 610 -17.95 -6.05 55.57
N ARG A 611 -18.72 -5.87 54.49
CA ARG A 611 -20.20 -5.93 54.53
C ARG A 611 -20.83 -7.22 53.99
N SER A 612 -20.11 -7.92 53.12
CA SER A 612 -20.60 -9.14 52.46
C SER A 612 -20.40 -10.37 53.35
N ARG A 613 -21.11 -11.47 53.04
CA ARG A 613 -21.11 -12.69 53.87
C ARG A 613 -19.75 -13.36 54.00
N ASP A 614 -18.92 -13.22 52.99
CA ASP A 614 -17.55 -13.75 52.91
C ASP A 614 -16.54 -12.92 53.72
N ARG A 615 -16.87 -11.67 54.06
CA ARG A 615 -15.96 -10.73 54.74
C ARG A 615 -16.41 -10.29 56.13
N ALA A 616 -17.71 -10.24 56.37
CA ALA A 616 -18.28 -9.91 57.65
C ALA A 616 -17.94 -10.99 58.69
N VAL A 617 -17.91 -10.63 59.97
CA VAL A 617 -17.65 -11.62 61.03
C VAL A 617 -18.84 -12.56 61.13
N TYR A 618 -18.61 -13.86 60.97
CA TYR A 618 -19.64 -14.88 61.07
C TYR A 618 -19.80 -15.36 62.52
N TRP A 619 -21.04 -15.50 62.98
CA TRP A 619 -21.36 -16.18 64.22
C TRP A 619 -22.51 -17.17 64.05
N ASP A 620 -22.31 -18.38 64.55
CA ASP A 620 -23.21 -19.54 64.46
C ASP A 620 -24.12 -19.71 65.69
N GLY A 621 -24.18 -18.70 66.57
CA GLY A 621 -24.98 -18.74 67.78
C GLY A 621 -24.42 -19.67 68.87
N ARG A 622 -23.13 -20.02 68.81
CA ARG A 622 -22.46 -20.87 69.83
C ARG A 622 -21.54 -20.09 70.75
N ASN A 623 -21.40 -20.56 72.00
CA ASN A 623 -20.46 -20.03 72.97
C ASN A 623 -19.01 -20.51 72.69
N GLN A 624 -18.07 -20.15 73.56
CA GLN A 624 -16.66 -20.55 73.44
C GLN A 624 -16.43 -22.06 73.47
N LEU A 625 -17.31 -22.82 74.15
CA LEU A 625 -17.26 -24.29 74.24
C LEU A 625 -17.96 -24.99 73.06
N GLY A 626 -18.55 -24.23 72.13
CA GLY A 626 -19.30 -24.77 70.99
C GLY A 626 -20.75 -25.13 71.30
N GLU A 627 -21.28 -24.75 72.47
CA GLU A 627 -22.66 -25.01 72.85
C GLU A 627 -23.58 -23.89 72.32
N SER A 628 -24.77 -24.25 71.84
CA SER A 628 -25.71 -23.25 71.32
C SER A 628 -26.30 -22.38 72.44
N VAL A 629 -26.26 -21.07 72.27
CA VAL A 629 -26.81 -20.10 73.23
C VAL A 629 -28.34 -20.04 73.21
N THR A 630 -29.00 -19.57 74.27
CA THR A 630 -30.47 -19.50 74.34
C THR A 630 -31.04 -18.33 73.52
N SER A 631 -32.33 -18.39 73.14
CA SER A 631 -33.04 -17.22 72.60
C SER A 631 -32.93 -16.03 73.57
N GLY A 632 -32.59 -14.84 73.07
CA GLY A 632 -32.35 -13.70 73.94
C GLY A 632 -31.58 -12.56 73.30
N LEU A 633 -31.41 -11.49 74.07
CA LEU A 633 -30.64 -10.32 73.67
C LEU A 633 -29.16 -10.55 73.98
N TYR A 634 -28.31 -10.27 73.00
CA TYR A 634 -26.85 -10.33 73.13
C TYR A 634 -26.24 -9.01 72.67
N PHE A 635 -25.06 -8.71 73.18
CA PHE A 635 -24.26 -7.57 72.78
C PHE A 635 -22.98 -8.05 72.10
N TYR A 636 -22.56 -7.38 71.03
CA TYR A 636 -21.30 -7.65 70.36
C TYR A 636 -20.49 -6.37 70.29
N THR A 637 -19.24 -6.48 70.67
CA THR A 637 -18.25 -5.40 70.68
C THR A 637 -17.17 -5.71 69.67
N LEU A 638 -16.98 -4.80 68.72
CA LEU A 638 -15.84 -4.81 67.80
C LEU A 638 -14.72 -3.97 68.42
N THR A 639 -13.52 -4.51 68.47
CA THR A 639 -12.28 -3.79 68.79
C THR A 639 -11.38 -3.85 67.57
N ALA A 640 -10.97 -2.70 67.06
CA ALA A 640 -10.08 -2.54 65.91
C ALA A 640 -9.07 -1.42 66.19
N GLY A 641 -7.86 -1.79 66.64
CA GLY A 641 -6.90 -0.81 67.17
C GLY A 641 -7.49 -0.06 68.36
N ASP A 642 -7.51 1.28 68.30
CA ASP A 642 -8.11 2.14 69.34
C ASP A 642 -9.64 2.27 69.22
N PHE A 643 -10.24 1.82 68.10
CA PHE A 643 -11.68 1.88 67.91
C PHE A 643 -12.38 0.75 68.67
N THR A 644 -13.40 1.10 69.44
CA THR A 644 -14.31 0.14 70.08
C THR A 644 -15.76 0.59 69.91
N ALA A 645 -16.62 -0.30 69.43
CA ALA A 645 -18.05 -0.06 69.36
C ALA A 645 -18.86 -1.30 69.73
N THR A 646 -19.97 -1.09 70.44
CA THR A 646 -20.88 -2.16 70.89
C THR A 646 -22.25 -1.98 70.26
N ARG A 647 -22.83 -3.08 69.76
CA ARG A 647 -24.21 -3.12 69.27
C ARG A 647 -24.94 -4.31 69.88
N ARG A 648 -26.26 -4.32 69.73
CA ARG A 648 -27.14 -5.40 70.20
C ARG A 648 -27.61 -6.28 69.04
N MET A 649 -27.80 -7.56 69.30
CA MET A 649 -28.41 -8.55 68.39
C MET A 649 -29.40 -9.42 69.15
N LEU A 650 -30.41 -9.92 68.45
CA LEU A 650 -31.44 -10.78 69.01
C LEU A 650 -31.39 -12.15 68.34
N ILE A 651 -31.23 -13.20 69.13
CA ILE A 651 -31.38 -14.59 68.65
C ILE A 651 -32.78 -15.09 69.00
N LEU A 652 -33.49 -15.60 67.99
CA LEU A 652 -34.83 -16.19 68.11
C LEU A 652 -34.79 -17.61 67.55
N LYS A 653 -34.57 -18.60 68.43
CA LYS A 653 -34.64 -20.01 68.06
C LYS A 653 -36.04 -20.47 67.70
#